data_AF-A0A182PVG2-F1
#
_entry.id   AF-A0A182PVG2-F1
#
_cell.length_a   1.000
_cell.length_b   1.000
_cell.length_c   1.000
_cell.angle_alpha   90.00
_cell.angle_beta   90.00
_cell.angle_gamma   90.00
#
_symmetry.space_group_name_H-M   'P 1'
#
loop_
_entity.id
_entity.type
_entity.pdbx_description
1 polymer ?
#
loop_
_entity_poly.entity_id
_entity_poly.type
_entity_poly.pdbx_seq_one_letter_code
_entity_poly.pdbx_strand_id
1 'polypeptide(L)'
;MQKRLLFTWILFYTVLKVQCEETCLPSSGGTSNGFAFEMMMTKLQSLEHHLVKSNLQIEEKLIVMSSRIDNLLKAVENLAWIAQQTGETVNQLGLSEKHIAHNLSVVQRDLSNVLAEQKLLPKSNQLREYLFHQNCSVSNLSMYFEDQSSVYKSCDKVPFSASGVYKIQPEKPFKQPMTVLCDQEYESGGWTVIQHRFDGSTNFYRNWKEYKNGFGDLNGEFWLGLDRIYELTVSAPHELVVVLEDFEGNTTYAKYSKFEIGNESEMYVLKNVGEYSGTAGDSLKNAKGMKFSTFDSDNDVWGENCAVSYSGAWWYGACHKSNLNGKYLRGETKEYATSMGWFTFRGHHYALKSSKMMIRSNCLLIVVLVSCDGILAQCVTNSLHWGVVHSGYAFGLIMNKLSILEQQFTEKEHQMEIKLNECSSKIECLIEQTRQLNETTMSDTYSSCRKVPHSGVYKIQPEKPFKQPMTVLCDQEYESGGWTVIQHRFDGSSNFYRNWNEYKNGFGNLEGEFWLGLDRIYELTVSAPHELVVVLEDFEGNTTYAKYDQFEIADEKQLYTLMKIDGFSGTAGDSLGNWKGKKFSTFDSDNDSWKDNCAVIYTGAWWYNDCHSSNLNGQYLRGETKVYAAGMVWRTFRGYYHSLKTAKMMIRPKVERA
;
A
#
# COMPACT_ATOMS: atom_id res chain seq x y z
N MET A 1 28.57 -4.69 -14.78
CA MET A 1 28.63 -5.12 -16.20
C MET A 1 29.33 -4.11 -17.13
N GLN A 2 29.40 -2.81 -16.82
CA GLN A 2 30.06 -1.81 -17.68
C GLN A 2 31.59 -1.96 -17.83
N LYS A 3 32.32 -2.48 -16.82
CA LYS A 3 33.77 -2.74 -16.95
C LYS A 3 34.13 -3.90 -17.90
N ARG A 4 33.22 -4.85 -18.14
CA ARG A 4 33.43 -5.96 -19.09
C ARG A 4 33.22 -5.52 -20.54
N LEU A 5 32.29 -4.58 -20.78
CA LEU A 5 32.04 -3.99 -22.10
C LEU A 5 33.19 -3.10 -22.58
N LEU A 6 33.84 -2.35 -21.67
CA LEU A 6 35.01 -1.52 -21.99
C LEU A 6 36.23 -2.37 -22.38
N PHE A 7 36.46 -3.50 -21.68
CA PHE A 7 37.56 -4.42 -21.97
C PHE A 7 37.37 -5.17 -23.30
N THR A 8 36.14 -5.57 -23.61
CA THR A 8 35.82 -6.17 -24.92
C THR A 8 35.94 -5.16 -26.07
N TRP A 9 35.68 -3.88 -25.82
CA TRP A 9 35.86 -2.81 -26.81
C TRP A 9 37.35 -2.50 -27.06
N ILE A 10 38.18 -2.44 -26.03
CA ILE A 10 39.64 -2.20 -26.17
C ILE A 10 40.34 -3.37 -26.87
N LEU A 11 39.93 -4.62 -26.60
CA LEU A 11 40.41 -5.82 -27.29
C LEU A 11 39.98 -5.87 -28.77
N PHE A 12 38.78 -5.41 -29.09
CA PHE A 12 38.34 -5.29 -30.49
C PHE A 12 39.13 -4.21 -31.24
N TYR A 13 39.49 -3.12 -30.54
CA TYR A 13 40.24 -1.99 -31.09
C TYR A 13 41.74 -2.29 -31.33
N THR A 14 42.38 -3.10 -30.49
CA THR A 14 43.78 -3.52 -30.68
C THR A 14 43.94 -4.57 -31.77
N VAL A 15 42.98 -5.49 -31.93
CA VAL A 15 42.99 -6.51 -32.99
C VAL A 15 42.82 -5.87 -34.39
N LEU A 16 41.96 -4.86 -34.53
CA LEU A 16 41.81 -4.10 -35.77
C LEU A 16 43.04 -3.27 -36.15
N LYS A 17 43.83 -2.83 -35.17
CA LYS A 17 45.06 -2.05 -35.40
C LYS A 17 46.23 -2.91 -35.89
N VAL A 18 46.31 -4.17 -35.45
CA VAL A 18 47.39 -5.11 -35.84
C VAL A 18 47.15 -5.73 -37.21
N GLN A 19 45.89 -5.86 -37.67
CA GLN A 19 45.58 -6.53 -38.93
C GLN A 19 45.74 -5.67 -40.20
N CYS A 20 46.02 -4.36 -40.08
CA CYS A 20 46.12 -3.44 -41.22
C CYS A 20 47.53 -2.91 -41.52
N GLU A 21 48.56 -3.31 -40.77
CA GLU A 21 49.95 -2.84 -41.01
C GLU A 21 50.83 -3.78 -41.84
N GLU A 22 50.38 -4.99 -42.19
CA GLU A 22 51.15 -5.89 -43.06
C GLU A 22 50.27 -6.46 -44.18
N THR A 23 50.15 -5.72 -45.28
CA THR A 23 50.49 -6.17 -46.66
C THR A 23 49.96 -5.21 -47.74
N CYS A 24 50.92 -4.59 -48.44
CA CYS A 24 50.86 -4.13 -49.83
C CYS A 24 50.08 -2.85 -50.19
N LEU A 25 50.82 -1.73 -50.24
CA LEU A 25 50.72 -0.75 -51.34
C LEU A 25 51.49 -1.30 -52.58
N PRO A 26 51.06 -1.01 -53.82
CA PRO A 26 51.52 0.23 -54.45
C PRO A 26 50.47 1.01 -55.27
N SER A 27 50.55 2.34 -55.09
CA SER A 27 50.35 3.47 -56.01
C SER A 27 49.07 3.57 -56.85
N SER A 28 48.15 4.47 -56.47
CA SER A 28 48.08 5.86 -57.00
C SER A 28 46.67 6.47 -56.84
N GLY A 29 46.60 7.70 -56.33
CA GLY A 29 45.50 8.65 -56.54
C GLY A 29 44.27 8.55 -55.63
N GLY A 30 44.13 9.50 -54.69
CA GLY A 30 42.85 9.74 -54.00
C GLY A 30 42.95 10.35 -52.60
N THR A 31 43.35 11.61 -52.49
CA THR A 31 43.22 12.44 -51.28
C THR A 31 41.74 12.71 -50.97
N SER A 32 41.10 11.84 -50.18
CA SER A 32 39.74 12.10 -49.64
C SER A 32 39.48 11.38 -48.30
N ASN A 33 40.16 10.26 -48.03
CA ASN A 33 39.85 9.43 -46.85
C ASN A 33 40.51 9.88 -45.54
N GLY A 34 41.55 10.73 -45.59
CA GLY A 34 42.25 11.21 -44.39
C GLY A 34 41.47 12.26 -43.59
N PHE A 35 40.80 13.18 -44.27
CA PHE A 35 40.14 14.34 -43.63
C PHE A 35 38.89 13.95 -42.83
N ALA A 36 38.09 12.99 -43.34
CA ALA A 36 36.90 12.49 -42.66
C ALA A 36 37.25 11.67 -41.41
N PHE A 37 38.35 10.91 -41.47
CA PHE A 37 38.85 10.15 -40.33
C PHE A 37 39.41 11.08 -39.24
N GLU A 38 40.18 12.11 -39.61
CA GLU A 38 40.67 13.12 -38.66
C GLU A 38 39.55 13.90 -37.98
N MET A 39 38.49 14.28 -38.72
CA MET A 39 37.29 14.91 -38.15
C MET A 39 36.52 14.01 -37.19
N MET A 40 36.39 12.72 -37.50
CA MET A 40 35.78 11.75 -36.59
C MET A 40 36.61 11.59 -35.32
N MET A 41 37.94 11.50 -35.45
CA MET A 41 38.83 11.35 -34.31
C MET A 41 38.83 12.58 -33.40
N THR A 42 38.77 13.80 -33.95
CA THR A 42 38.67 15.02 -33.14
C THR A 42 37.33 15.11 -32.40
N LYS A 43 36.22 14.74 -33.04
CA LYS A 43 34.91 14.65 -32.37
C LYS A 43 34.88 13.57 -31.29
N LEU A 44 35.47 12.40 -31.54
CA LEU A 44 35.57 11.33 -30.55
C LEU A 44 36.38 11.77 -29.32
N GLN A 45 37.51 12.45 -29.54
CA GLN A 45 38.35 12.98 -28.47
C GLN A 45 37.66 14.09 -27.67
N SER A 46 36.86 14.93 -28.34
CA SER A 46 36.05 15.96 -27.66
C SER A 46 34.96 15.31 -26.79
N LEU A 47 34.26 14.29 -27.29
CA LEU A 47 33.28 13.51 -26.54
C LEU A 47 33.91 12.78 -25.34
N GLU A 48 35.09 12.19 -25.53
CA GLU A 48 35.85 11.54 -24.45
C GLU A 48 36.24 12.55 -23.35
N HIS A 49 36.69 13.74 -23.75
CA HIS A 49 37.01 14.82 -22.80
C HIS A 49 35.78 15.29 -22.02
N HIS A 50 34.64 15.47 -22.69
CA HIS A 50 33.37 15.85 -22.05
C HIS A 50 32.88 14.78 -21.06
N LEU A 51 32.96 13.50 -21.44
CA LEU A 51 32.61 12.38 -20.57
C LEU A 51 33.48 12.32 -19.31
N VAL A 52 34.79 12.52 -19.46
CA VAL A 52 35.73 12.53 -18.32
C VAL A 52 35.46 13.72 -17.40
N LYS A 53 35.23 14.92 -17.95
CA LYS A 53 34.94 16.12 -17.16
C LYS A 53 33.62 15.99 -16.40
N SER A 54 32.58 15.45 -17.03
CA SER A 54 31.27 15.21 -16.40
C SER A 54 31.37 14.17 -15.29
N ASN A 55 32.11 13.07 -15.50
CA ASN A 55 32.36 12.07 -14.46
C ASN A 55 33.04 12.66 -13.22
N LEU A 56 34.03 13.53 -13.39
CA LEU A 56 34.72 14.18 -12.27
C LEU A 56 33.78 15.09 -11.46
N GLN A 57 32.91 15.84 -12.13
CA GLN A 57 31.92 16.69 -11.46
C GLN A 57 30.84 15.88 -10.72
N ILE A 58 30.47 14.71 -11.25
CA ILE A 58 29.54 13.78 -10.60
C ILE A 58 30.19 13.16 -9.35
N GLU A 59 31.46 12.77 -9.44
CA GLU A 59 32.21 12.20 -8.31
C GLU A 59 32.37 13.22 -7.17
N GLU A 60 32.68 14.49 -7.47
CA GLU A 60 32.78 15.55 -6.45
C GLU A 60 31.44 15.78 -5.73
N LYS A 61 30.34 15.80 -6.47
CA LYS A 61 28.98 15.94 -5.89
C LYS A 61 28.55 14.71 -5.10
N LEU A 62 28.99 13.50 -5.47
CA LEU A 62 28.76 12.28 -4.70
C LEU A 62 29.46 12.30 -3.32
N ILE A 63 30.68 12.84 -3.26
CA ILE A 63 31.44 12.96 -2.01
C ILE A 63 30.73 13.90 -1.02
N VAL A 64 30.27 15.06 -1.49
CA VAL A 64 29.52 16.03 -0.65
C VAL A 64 28.21 15.44 -0.15
N MET A 65 27.54 14.62 -0.97
CA MET A 65 26.29 13.97 -0.59
C MET A 65 26.50 12.84 0.42
N SER A 66 27.59 12.09 0.29
CA SER A 66 27.97 11.05 1.26
C SER A 66 28.17 11.63 2.66
N SER A 67 28.85 12.78 2.78
CA SER A 67 29.08 13.38 4.11
C SER A 67 27.80 13.89 4.77
N ARG A 68 26.79 14.30 3.99
CA ARG A 68 25.47 14.69 4.51
C ARG A 68 24.66 13.50 5.00
N ILE A 69 24.77 12.33 4.35
CA ILE A 69 24.16 11.06 4.79
C ILE A 69 24.78 10.61 6.12
N ASP A 70 26.10 10.73 6.27
CA ASP A 70 26.79 10.36 7.51
C ASP A 70 26.33 11.20 8.73
N ASN A 71 25.99 12.48 8.50
CA ASN A 71 25.45 13.33 9.56
C ASN A 71 24.02 12.95 9.96
N LEU A 72 23.20 12.49 9.02
CA LEU A 72 21.86 11.97 9.30
C LEU A 72 21.92 10.64 10.07
N LEU A 73 22.84 9.75 9.71
CA LEU A 73 23.08 8.49 10.42
C LEU A 73 23.38 8.73 11.91
N LYS A 74 24.24 9.70 12.21
CA LYS A 74 24.57 10.08 13.60
C LYS A 74 23.35 10.60 14.38
N ALA A 75 22.42 11.30 13.72
CA ALA A 75 21.19 11.77 14.37
C ALA A 75 20.24 10.61 14.71
N VAL A 76 20.14 9.60 13.84
CA VAL A 76 19.33 8.40 14.06
C VAL A 76 19.91 7.53 15.18
N GLU A 77 21.24 7.38 15.25
CA GLU A 77 21.90 6.66 16.34
C GLU A 77 21.61 7.28 17.72
N ASN A 78 21.59 8.62 17.79
CA ASN A 78 21.22 9.32 19.02
C ASN A 78 19.76 9.05 19.43
N LEU A 79 18.83 8.95 18.47
CA LEU A 79 17.42 8.61 18.76
C LEU A 79 17.26 7.17 19.25
N ALA A 80 18.01 6.23 18.67
CA ALA A 80 18.03 4.84 19.12
C ALA A 80 18.56 4.70 20.56
N TRP A 81 19.59 5.46 20.91
CA TRP A 81 20.12 5.51 22.27
C TRP A 81 19.08 6.01 23.29
N ILE A 82 18.29 7.03 22.94
CA ILE A 82 17.20 7.55 23.78
C ILE A 82 16.11 6.47 23.98
N ALA A 83 15.74 5.75 22.92
CA ALA A 83 14.74 4.67 23.00
C ALA A 83 15.19 3.52 23.92
N GLN A 84 16.49 3.19 23.91
CA GLN A 84 17.05 2.16 24.78
C GLN A 84 16.99 2.58 26.26
N GLN A 85 17.32 3.84 26.58
CA GLN A 85 17.24 4.36 27.94
C GLN A 85 15.79 4.39 28.47
N THR A 86 14.80 4.65 27.60
CA THR A 86 13.39 4.53 27.98
C THR A 86 12.97 3.08 28.28
N GLY A 87 13.53 2.09 27.59
CA GLY A 87 13.29 0.68 27.87
C GLY A 87 13.87 0.20 29.21
N GLU A 88 15.05 0.69 29.58
CA GLU A 88 15.69 0.38 30.88
C GLU A 88 14.91 1.00 32.05
N THR A 89 14.34 2.19 31.85
CA THR A 89 13.49 2.86 32.85
C THR A 89 12.17 2.10 33.05
N VAL A 90 11.60 1.51 31.99
CA VAL A 90 10.42 0.63 32.05
C VAL A 90 10.69 -0.66 32.81
N ASN A 91 11.91 -1.22 32.72
CA ASN A 91 12.31 -2.42 33.46
C ASN A 91 12.47 -2.17 34.97
N GLN A 92 12.71 -0.93 35.41
CA GLN A 92 12.83 -0.59 36.83
C GLN A 92 11.47 -0.48 37.56
N LEU A 93 10.34 -0.50 36.85
CA LEU A 93 8.99 -0.33 37.41
C LEU A 93 8.19 -1.63 37.58
N GLY A 94 8.85 -2.79 37.64
CA GLY A 94 8.16 -4.09 37.76
C GLY A 94 7.36 -4.29 39.05
N LEU A 95 6.12 -4.82 38.93
CA LEU A 95 5.51 -5.89 39.76
C LEU A 95 4.03 -6.19 39.35
N SER A 96 3.77 -7.23 38.55
CA SER A 96 2.89 -8.41 38.86
C SER A 96 2.78 -9.37 37.65
N GLU A 97 2.83 -10.67 37.93
CA GLU A 97 3.25 -11.75 37.02
C GLU A 97 2.13 -12.47 36.24
N LYS A 98 2.45 -12.87 35.00
CA LYS A 98 2.47 -14.26 34.43
C LYS A 98 2.06 -14.36 32.95
N HIS A 99 1.31 -13.39 32.43
CA HIS A 99 1.18 -13.21 30.97
C HIS A 99 2.31 -12.33 30.41
N ILE A 100 2.88 -11.47 31.25
CA ILE A 100 3.95 -10.55 30.87
C ILE A 100 5.28 -11.30 30.68
N ALA A 101 5.59 -12.38 31.43
CA ALA A 101 6.81 -13.14 31.18
C ALA A 101 6.80 -13.86 29.83
N HIS A 102 5.62 -14.33 29.38
CA HIS A 102 5.46 -14.95 28.07
C HIS A 102 5.51 -13.89 26.96
N ASN A 103 4.74 -12.80 27.09
CA ASN A 103 4.73 -11.73 26.10
C ASN A 103 6.04 -10.94 26.07
N LEU A 104 6.76 -10.80 27.18
CA LEU A 104 8.08 -10.16 27.22
C LEU A 104 9.14 -11.09 26.64
N SER A 105 9.06 -12.41 26.83
CA SER A 105 9.95 -13.34 26.11
C SER A 105 9.70 -13.32 24.59
N VAL A 106 8.46 -13.13 24.18
CA VAL A 106 8.05 -12.96 22.78
C VAL A 106 8.52 -11.60 22.25
N VAL A 107 8.31 -10.50 22.98
CA VAL A 107 8.77 -9.16 22.60
C VAL A 107 10.29 -9.04 22.65
N GLN A 108 10.99 -9.73 23.55
CA GLN A 108 12.45 -9.72 23.66
C GLN A 108 13.09 -10.61 22.58
N ARG A 109 12.40 -11.67 22.15
CA ARG A 109 12.73 -12.45 20.95
C ARG A 109 12.44 -11.67 19.68
N ASP A 110 11.29 -11.01 19.60
CA ASP A 110 10.87 -10.20 18.45
C ASP A 110 11.72 -8.92 18.36
N LEU A 111 12.18 -8.35 19.48
CA LEU A 111 13.15 -7.26 19.51
C LEU A 111 14.55 -7.74 19.15
N SER A 112 14.94 -8.96 19.52
CA SER A 112 16.21 -9.57 19.05
C SER A 112 16.14 -9.90 17.56
N ASN A 113 14.97 -10.27 17.05
CA ASN A 113 14.69 -10.49 15.63
C ASN A 113 14.64 -9.16 14.88
N VAL A 114 14.05 -8.10 15.44
CA VAL A 114 14.07 -6.74 14.89
C VAL A 114 15.46 -6.12 14.97
N LEU A 115 16.28 -6.43 15.99
CA LEU A 115 17.70 -6.06 16.02
C LEU A 115 18.55 -6.86 15.01
N ALA A 116 18.19 -8.12 14.77
CA ALA A 116 18.81 -8.94 13.73
C ALA A 116 18.39 -8.49 12.31
N GLU A 117 17.14 -8.03 12.15
CA GLU A 117 16.60 -7.38 10.95
C GLU A 117 17.16 -5.96 10.78
N GLN A 118 17.45 -5.22 11.86
CA GLN A 118 18.20 -3.96 11.80
C GLN A 118 19.67 -4.17 11.40
N LYS A 119 20.28 -5.30 11.75
CA LYS A 119 21.59 -5.70 11.20
C LYS A 119 21.52 -6.09 9.73
N LEU A 120 20.32 -6.38 9.22
CA LEU A 120 20.01 -6.59 7.81
C LEU A 120 19.46 -5.33 7.13
N LEU A 121 19.30 -4.21 7.87
CA LEU A 121 19.07 -2.91 7.23
C LEU A 121 20.31 -2.55 6.39
N PRO A 122 20.10 -2.06 5.17
CA PRO A 122 21.16 -1.78 4.24
C PRO A 122 22.04 -0.62 4.69
N LYS A 123 23.35 -0.86 4.77
CA LYS A 123 24.41 0.16 4.90
C LYS A 123 24.19 1.26 3.85
N SER A 124 23.83 2.48 4.29
CA SER A 124 23.83 3.83 3.68
C SER A 124 23.48 4.04 2.19
N ASN A 125 23.32 2.99 1.38
CA ASN A 125 23.23 3.05 -0.07
C ASN A 125 21.83 2.70 -0.61
N GLN A 126 20.92 2.15 0.22
CA GLN A 126 19.52 1.90 -0.17
C GLN A 126 18.54 2.96 0.37
N LEU A 127 18.96 3.85 1.27
CA LEU A 127 18.15 4.99 1.75
C LEU A 127 17.95 6.08 0.66
N ARG A 128 18.65 5.97 -0.47
CA ARG A 128 18.67 6.96 -1.56
C ARG A 128 17.51 6.81 -2.56
N GLU A 129 16.84 5.65 -2.60
CA GLU A 129 15.76 5.38 -3.55
C GLU A 129 14.35 5.64 -2.99
N TYR A 130 14.19 5.78 -1.68
CA TYR A 130 12.86 5.90 -1.05
C TYR A 130 12.43 7.36 -0.71
N LEU A 131 13.32 8.34 -0.83
CA LEU A 131 13.05 9.74 -0.42
C LEU A 131 12.49 10.65 -1.53
N PHE A 132 12.04 10.10 -2.67
CA PHE A 132 11.37 10.89 -3.71
C PHE A 132 9.92 10.42 -3.91
N HIS A 133 8.97 11.31 -3.58
CA HIS A 133 7.49 11.26 -3.62
C HIS A 133 6.84 10.84 -2.29
N GLN A 134 6.19 11.67 -1.46
CA GLN A 134 5.43 12.93 -1.58
C GLN A 134 5.37 13.56 -0.16
N ASN A 135 5.17 14.85 0.15
CA ASN A 135 5.08 16.14 -0.54
C ASN A 135 5.09 17.22 0.58
N CYS A 136 5.52 18.45 0.31
CA CYS A 136 5.00 19.62 1.02
C CYS A 136 4.81 20.79 0.05
N SER A 137 3.58 21.30 0.01
CA SER A 137 3.10 22.43 -0.77
C SER A 137 2.61 23.50 0.20
N VAL A 138 2.60 24.76 -0.27
CA VAL A 138 1.73 25.92 0.05
C VAL A 138 2.66 27.15 0.05
N SER A 139 2.49 28.24 -0.68
CA SER A 139 1.50 28.82 -1.61
C SER A 139 2.23 30.02 -2.27
N ASN A 140 1.84 30.70 -3.33
CA ASN A 140 0.55 30.98 -3.94
C ASN A 140 0.87 31.65 -5.30
N LEU A 141 0.15 31.28 -6.36
CA LEU A 141 -0.52 32.18 -7.32
C LEU A 141 -0.69 31.51 -8.68
N SER A 142 -1.85 30.87 -8.79
CA SER A 142 -2.78 30.86 -9.91
C SER A 142 -2.30 30.37 -11.28
N MET A 143 -3.14 29.47 -11.84
CA MET A 143 -3.21 29.01 -13.23
C MET A 143 -2.33 27.77 -13.46
N TYR A 144 -2.81 26.53 -13.41
CA TYR A 144 -4.01 25.97 -14.04
C TYR A 144 -4.62 24.85 -13.17
N PHE A 145 -5.92 24.96 -12.90
CA PHE A 145 -6.78 23.79 -12.75
C PHE A 145 -6.93 23.18 -14.14
N GLU A 146 -6.50 21.93 -14.35
CA GLU A 146 -7.07 21.07 -15.39
C GLU A 146 -6.87 19.58 -15.04
N ASP A 147 -8.00 18.98 -14.66
CA ASP A 147 -8.49 17.63 -14.87
C ASP A 147 -7.94 16.41 -14.09
N GLN A 148 -8.80 15.88 -13.22
CA GLN A 148 -8.78 14.50 -12.73
C GLN A 148 -9.24 13.52 -13.83
N SER A 149 -8.43 13.21 -14.85
CA SER A 149 -8.80 12.15 -15.81
C SER A 149 -7.66 11.59 -16.70
N SER A 150 -6.46 11.34 -16.17
CA SER A 150 -5.45 10.61 -16.97
C SER A 150 -5.77 9.10 -17.00
N VAL A 151 -6.30 8.62 -18.13
CA VAL A 151 -6.43 7.18 -18.43
C VAL A 151 -5.17 6.71 -19.13
N TYR A 152 -4.50 5.70 -18.59
CA TYR A 152 -3.25 5.15 -19.15
C TYR A 152 -3.54 3.95 -20.04
N LYS A 153 -2.65 3.60 -20.97
CA LYS A 153 -2.86 2.38 -21.79
C LYS A 153 -2.69 1.09 -20.99
N SER A 154 -1.79 1.12 -20.01
CA SER A 154 -1.35 -0.03 -19.21
C SER A 154 -0.45 0.46 -18.08
N CYS A 155 -0.18 -0.40 -17.09
CA CYS A 155 0.66 -0.05 -15.95
C CYS A 155 2.11 0.33 -16.33
N ASP A 156 2.65 -0.16 -17.44
CA ASP A 156 3.98 0.23 -17.95
C ASP A 156 4.02 1.62 -18.60
N LYS A 157 2.86 2.23 -18.86
CA LYS A 157 2.72 3.59 -19.40
C LYS A 157 2.36 4.63 -18.35
N VAL A 158 2.28 4.22 -17.09
CA VAL A 158 2.06 5.14 -15.97
C VAL A 158 3.35 5.95 -15.77
N PRO A 159 3.28 7.30 -15.75
CA PRO A 159 4.45 8.18 -15.70
C PRO A 159 5.17 8.20 -14.35
N PHE A 160 4.62 7.54 -13.32
CA PHE A 160 5.15 7.49 -11.96
C PHE A 160 5.72 6.11 -11.63
N SER A 161 6.89 6.08 -10.99
CA SER A 161 7.52 4.86 -10.46
C SER A 161 6.90 4.34 -9.15
N ALA A 162 5.68 4.78 -8.80
CA ALA A 162 5.03 4.42 -7.53
C ALA A 162 3.89 3.41 -7.77
N SER A 163 3.92 2.31 -7.03
CA SER A 163 2.81 1.36 -6.99
C SER A 163 1.53 2.04 -6.51
N GLY A 164 0.38 1.65 -7.04
CA GLY A 164 -0.89 2.29 -6.67
C GLY A 164 -2.04 1.92 -7.57
N VAL A 165 -3.21 2.47 -7.26
CA VAL A 165 -4.45 2.21 -7.99
C VAL A 165 -4.59 3.22 -9.13
N TYR A 166 -4.67 2.74 -10.37
CA TYR A 166 -4.72 3.57 -11.58
C TYR A 166 -5.87 3.14 -12.52
N LYS A 167 -6.33 4.08 -13.34
CA LYS A 167 -7.25 3.80 -14.46
C LYS A 167 -6.47 3.49 -15.73
N ILE A 168 -6.68 2.31 -16.29
CA ILE A 168 -6.08 1.87 -17.56
C ILE A 168 -7.14 1.58 -18.63
N GLN A 169 -6.78 1.75 -19.90
CA GLN A 169 -7.58 1.42 -21.08
C GLN A 169 -6.66 0.85 -22.18
N PRO A 170 -6.51 -0.48 -22.25
CA PRO A 170 -5.76 -1.14 -23.31
C PRO A 170 -6.46 -0.99 -24.68
N GLU A 171 -5.71 -1.03 -25.78
CA GLU A 171 -6.19 -0.51 -27.07
C GLU A 171 -7.33 -1.32 -27.72
N LYS A 172 -7.49 -2.63 -27.45
CA LYS A 172 -8.61 -3.52 -27.86
C LYS A 172 -8.59 -4.81 -27.00
N PRO A 173 -9.71 -5.51 -26.72
CA PRO A 173 -11.12 -5.25 -27.07
C PRO A 173 -11.87 -4.34 -26.09
N PHE A 174 -11.16 -3.69 -25.16
CA PHE A 174 -11.76 -2.86 -24.11
C PHE A 174 -12.61 -1.71 -24.67
N LYS A 175 -13.85 -1.60 -24.19
CA LYS A 175 -14.77 -0.51 -24.51
C LYS A 175 -14.75 0.62 -23.48
N GLN A 176 -14.30 0.35 -22.26
CA GLN A 176 -14.27 1.31 -21.15
C GLN A 176 -12.98 1.18 -20.32
N PRO A 177 -12.50 2.27 -19.70
CA PRO A 177 -11.39 2.23 -18.75
C PRO A 177 -11.72 1.36 -17.53
N MET A 178 -10.72 0.65 -17.03
CA MET A 178 -10.82 -0.15 -15.81
C MET A 178 -9.83 0.33 -14.75
N THR A 179 -10.17 0.13 -13.47
CA THR A 179 -9.31 0.48 -12.35
C THR A 179 -8.55 -0.76 -11.88
N VAL A 180 -7.22 -0.66 -11.78
CA VAL A 180 -6.32 -1.77 -11.43
C VAL A 180 -5.27 -1.31 -10.43
N LEU A 181 -4.70 -2.25 -9.67
CA LEU A 181 -3.48 -2.03 -8.90
C LEU A 181 -2.27 -2.25 -9.81
N CYS A 182 -1.45 -1.21 -10.00
CA CYS A 182 -0.17 -1.30 -10.68
C CYS A 182 0.95 -1.47 -9.65
N ASP A 183 1.77 -2.50 -9.79
CA ASP A 183 2.98 -2.72 -9.02
C ASP A 183 4.18 -2.21 -9.85
N GLN A 184 4.80 -1.14 -9.34
CA GLN A 184 5.96 -0.50 -9.98
C GLN A 184 7.28 -0.87 -9.29
N GLU A 185 7.21 -1.66 -8.22
CA GLU A 185 8.35 -2.02 -7.36
C GLU A 185 8.96 -3.37 -7.73
N TYR A 186 8.14 -4.33 -8.17
CA TYR A 186 8.62 -5.65 -8.56
C TYR A 186 9.38 -5.58 -9.91
N GLU A 187 10.67 -5.92 -9.89
CA GLU A 187 11.61 -5.79 -11.02
C GLU A 187 11.68 -4.36 -11.59
N SER A 188 11.31 -4.17 -12.85
CA SER A 188 11.33 -2.88 -13.56
C SER A 188 9.96 -2.19 -13.59
N GLY A 189 9.02 -2.64 -12.75
CA GLY A 189 7.66 -2.14 -12.71
C GLY A 189 6.82 -2.52 -13.94
N GLY A 190 5.67 -1.86 -14.06
CA GLY A 190 4.70 -2.06 -15.13
C GLY A 190 3.77 -3.27 -14.94
N TRP A 191 3.69 -3.82 -13.73
CA TRP A 191 2.89 -5.01 -13.43
C TRP A 191 1.45 -4.64 -13.09
N THR A 192 0.49 -5.37 -13.66
CA THR A 192 -0.92 -5.30 -13.27
C THR A 192 -1.23 -6.44 -12.32
N VAL A 193 -1.62 -6.15 -11.08
CA VAL A 193 -1.94 -7.16 -10.07
C VAL A 193 -3.35 -7.72 -10.33
N ILE A 194 -3.46 -9.05 -10.50
CA ILE A 194 -4.73 -9.73 -10.79
C ILE A 194 -5.30 -10.48 -9.59
N GLN A 195 -4.45 -10.80 -8.60
CA GLN A 195 -4.83 -11.40 -7.33
C GLN A 195 -3.83 -10.99 -6.26
N HIS A 196 -4.31 -10.68 -5.05
CA HIS A 196 -3.46 -10.36 -3.91
C HIS A 196 -4.08 -10.89 -2.61
N ARG A 197 -3.30 -11.67 -1.84
CA ARG A 197 -3.67 -12.30 -0.56
C ARG A 197 -2.54 -12.15 0.44
N PHE A 198 -2.82 -11.79 1.67
CA PHE A 198 -1.79 -11.63 2.70
C PHE A 198 -2.30 -11.65 4.16
N ASP A 199 -3.60 -11.53 4.42
CA ASP A 199 -4.14 -11.41 5.79
C ASP A 199 -5.42 -12.21 6.07
N GLY A 200 -6.09 -12.72 5.02
CA GLY A 200 -7.35 -13.46 5.12
C GLY A 200 -8.58 -12.59 5.37
N SER A 201 -8.49 -11.27 5.20
CA SER A 201 -9.60 -10.32 5.35
C SER A 201 -10.76 -10.55 4.38
N THR A 202 -10.46 -11.14 3.21
CA THR A 202 -11.46 -11.40 2.16
C THR A 202 -11.71 -12.90 2.01
N ASN A 203 -12.99 -13.31 2.00
CA ASN A 203 -13.38 -14.68 1.69
C ASN A 203 -13.25 -14.95 0.18
N PHE A 204 -12.49 -15.99 -0.21
CA PHE A 204 -12.30 -16.40 -1.60
C PHE A 204 -13.13 -17.63 -2.01
N TYR A 205 -13.89 -18.23 -1.09
CA TYR A 205 -14.86 -19.27 -1.42
C TYR A 205 -16.14 -18.63 -1.95
N ARG A 206 -16.13 -18.27 -3.25
CA ARG A 206 -17.13 -17.44 -3.93
C ARG A 206 -17.68 -18.14 -5.18
N ASN A 207 -18.85 -17.67 -5.63
CA ASN A 207 -19.56 -18.24 -6.77
C ASN A 207 -18.97 -17.79 -8.13
N TRP A 208 -19.44 -18.39 -9.23
CA TRP A 208 -19.01 -18.09 -10.60
C TRP A 208 -19.14 -16.61 -10.95
N LYS A 209 -20.29 -16.02 -10.61
CA LYS A 209 -20.60 -14.62 -10.93
C LYS A 209 -19.65 -13.64 -10.24
N GLU A 210 -19.25 -13.92 -9.00
CA GLU A 210 -18.28 -13.12 -8.27
C GLU A 210 -16.88 -13.25 -8.87
N TYR A 211 -16.41 -14.48 -9.18
CA TYR A 211 -15.11 -14.69 -9.84
C TYR A 211 -15.05 -14.09 -11.25
N LYS A 212 -16.17 -14.09 -11.96
CA LYS A 212 -16.33 -13.40 -13.24
C LYS A 212 -16.13 -11.88 -13.12
N ASN A 213 -16.87 -11.25 -12.20
CA ASN A 213 -16.89 -9.80 -12.07
C ASN A 213 -15.68 -9.22 -11.31
N GLY A 214 -15.08 -10.01 -10.42
CA GLY A 214 -14.08 -9.55 -9.46
C GLY A 214 -14.70 -9.18 -8.10
N PHE A 215 -13.88 -9.24 -7.05
CA PHE A 215 -14.27 -8.93 -5.68
C PHE A 215 -13.06 -8.54 -4.82
N GLY A 216 -13.31 -7.95 -3.66
CA GLY A 216 -12.29 -7.50 -2.73
C GLY A 216 -11.94 -6.01 -2.88
N ASP A 217 -10.85 -5.59 -2.25
CA ASP A 217 -10.36 -4.22 -2.25
C ASP A 217 -8.99 -4.16 -2.95
N LEU A 218 -8.81 -3.25 -3.91
CA LEU A 218 -7.53 -3.05 -4.60
C LEU A 218 -6.42 -2.56 -3.66
N ASN A 219 -6.76 -2.00 -2.50
CA ASN A 219 -5.82 -1.67 -1.43
C ASN A 219 -5.63 -2.80 -0.40
N GLY A 220 -6.37 -3.91 -0.54
CA GLY A 220 -6.35 -5.06 0.37
C GLY A 220 -6.23 -6.38 -0.39
N GLU A 221 -6.98 -7.40 0.05
CA GLU A 221 -7.10 -8.67 -0.68
C GLU A 221 -8.17 -8.58 -1.77
N PHE A 222 -7.85 -9.05 -2.98
CA PHE A 222 -8.81 -9.02 -4.09
C PHE A 222 -8.54 -10.06 -5.17
N TRP A 223 -9.57 -10.30 -5.98
CA TRP A 223 -9.52 -10.97 -7.27
C TRP A 223 -10.03 -9.99 -8.34
N LEU A 224 -9.24 -9.75 -9.40
CA LEU A 224 -9.55 -8.70 -10.37
C LEU A 224 -10.83 -8.96 -11.17
N GLY A 225 -11.16 -10.24 -11.40
CA GLY A 225 -12.31 -10.68 -12.21
C GLY A 225 -11.88 -11.36 -13.51
N LEU A 226 -12.47 -12.51 -13.83
CA LEU A 226 -12.10 -13.31 -15.01
C LEU A 226 -12.37 -12.57 -16.33
N ASP A 227 -13.45 -11.78 -16.44
CA ASP A 227 -13.71 -10.98 -17.64
C ASP A 227 -12.56 -9.99 -17.91
N ARG A 228 -12.13 -9.31 -16.86
CA ARG A 228 -11.04 -8.32 -16.93
C ARG A 228 -9.69 -8.98 -17.23
N ILE A 229 -9.39 -10.12 -16.61
CA ILE A 229 -8.17 -10.88 -16.87
C ILE A 229 -8.15 -11.40 -18.32
N TYR A 230 -9.28 -11.88 -18.83
CA TYR A 230 -9.43 -12.29 -20.22
C TYR A 230 -9.16 -11.12 -21.17
N GLU A 231 -9.82 -9.98 -20.95
CA GLU A 231 -9.63 -8.79 -21.77
C GLU A 231 -8.17 -8.31 -21.76
N LEU A 232 -7.48 -8.35 -20.61
CA LEU A 232 -6.06 -7.99 -20.51
C LEU A 232 -5.20 -8.96 -21.34
N THR A 233 -5.35 -10.27 -21.11
CA THR A 233 -4.50 -11.28 -21.75
C THR A 233 -4.71 -11.44 -23.26
N VAL A 234 -5.87 -11.03 -23.80
CA VAL A 234 -6.12 -11.00 -25.25
C VAL A 234 -5.61 -9.71 -25.90
N SER A 235 -5.50 -8.61 -25.15
CA SER A 235 -5.06 -7.31 -25.70
C SER A 235 -3.61 -7.30 -26.16
N ALA A 236 -2.75 -8.08 -25.50
CA ALA A 236 -1.35 -8.28 -25.85
C ALA A 236 -0.82 -9.57 -25.20
N PRO A 237 0.31 -10.13 -25.66
CA PRO A 237 0.98 -11.22 -24.94
C PRO A 237 1.43 -10.73 -23.55
N HIS A 238 0.96 -11.39 -22.49
CA HIS A 238 1.34 -11.08 -21.12
C HIS A 238 2.24 -12.17 -20.54
N GLU A 239 3.27 -11.78 -19.79
CA GLU A 239 3.94 -12.66 -18.83
C GLU A 239 3.18 -12.67 -17.50
N LEU A 240 3.32 -13.75 -16.73
CA LEU A 240 2.76 -13.89 -15.38
C LEU A 240 3.90 -14.07 -14.37
N VAL A 241 3.79 -13.40 -13.23
CA VAL A 241 4.60 -13.72 -12.05
C VAL A 241 3.68 -13.96 -10.86
N VAL A 242 4.04 -14.96 -10.07
CA VAL A 242 3.38 -15.32 -8.80
C VAL A 242 4.44 -15.21 -7.71
N VAL A 243 4.27 -14.24 -6.82
CA VAL A 243 5.14 -14.03 -5.64
C VAL A 243 4.47 -14.64 -4.42
N LEU A 244 5.21 -15.43 -3.65
CA LEU A 244 4.71 -16.23 -2.54
C LEU A 244 5.58 -16.03 -1.30
N GLU A 245 4.95 -16.03 -0.13
CA GLU A 245 5.63 -16.00 1.18
C GLU A 245 5.00 -17.02 2.11
N ASP A 246 5.81 -17.73 2.87
CA ASP A 246 5.34 -18.61 3.95
C ASP A 246 5.36 -17.91 5.33
N PHE A 247 4.85 -18.59 6.37
CA PHE A 247 4.84 -18.03 7.74
C PHE A 247 6.19 -18.08 8.44
N GLU A 248 7.22 -18.66 7.81
CA GLU A 248 8.61 -18.63 8.26
C GLU A 248 9.39 -17.47 7.65
N GLY A 249 8.76 -16.66 6.79
CA GLY A 249 9.35 -15.50 6.12
C GLY A 249 10.14 -15.86 4.86
N ASN A 250 10.09 -17.10 4.37
CA ASN A 250 10.72 -17.45 3.10
C ASN A 250 9.87 -16.93 1.94
N THR A 251 10.45 -16.09 1.11
CA THR A 251 9.84 -15.60 -0.13
C THR A 251 10.31 -16.41 -1.33
N THR A 252 9.42 -16.70 -2.26
CA THR A 252 9.73 -17.39 -3.51
C THR A 252 8.84 -16.89 -4.65
N TYR A 253 9.17 -17.24 -5.90
CA TYR A 253 8.37 -16.83 -7.04
C TYR A 253 8.30 -17.91 -8.14
N ALA A 254 7.22 -17.87 -8.91
CA ALA A 254 7.04 -18.61 -10.16
C ALA A 254 6.70 -17.62 -11.27
N LYS A 255 7.52 -17.58 -12.32
CA LYS A 255 7.37 -16.69 -13.48
C LYS A 255 7.16 -17.51 -14.75
N TYR A 256 6.23 -17.06 -15.58
CA TYR A 256 5.84 -17.72 -16.82
C TYR A 256 5.91 -16.72 -17.97
N SER A 257 6.62 -17.08 -19.05
CA SER A 257 6.86 -16.17 -20.19
C SER A 257 5.59 -15.79 -20.97
N LYS A 258 4.50 -16.54 -20.78
CA LYS A 258 3.18 -16.29 -21.36
C LYS A 258 2.06 -16.68 -20.39
N PHE A 259 1.00 -15.89 -20.34
CA PHE A 259 -0.22 -16.17 -19.61
C PHE A 259 -1.44 -15.70 -20.41
N GLU A 260 -2.37 -16.61 -20.67
CA GLU A 260 -3.55 -16.36 -21.49
C GLU A 260 -4.71 -17.25 -21.04
N ILE A 261 -5.90 -16.67 -20.89
CA ILE A 261 -7.13 -17.39 -20.56
C ILE A 261 -8.16 -17.28 -21.69
N GLY A 262 -9.11 -18.21 -21.74
CA GLY A 262 -10.27 -18.16 -22.64
C GLY A 262 -11.33 -17.16 -22.19
N ASN A 263 -12.34 -16.97 -23.02
CA ASN A 263 -13.52 -16.19 -22.63
C ASN A 263 -14.50 -17.05 -21.79
N GLU A 264 -15.63 -16.47 -21.39
CA GLU A 264 -16.67 -17.17 -20.63
C GLU A 264 -17.24 -18.38 -21.36
N SER A 265 -17.43 -18.31 -22.69
CA SER A 265 -17.95 -19.45 -23.48
C SER A 265 -17.00 -20.65 -23.53
N GLU A 266 -15.71 -20.40 -23.28
CA GLU A 266 -14.67 -21.41 -23.11
C GLU A 266 -14.42 -21.75 -21.62
N MET A 267 -15.30 -21.30 -20.72
CA MET A 267 -15.18 -21.44 -19.26
C MET A 267 -13.84 -20.93 -18.71
N TYR A 268 -13.35 -19.82 -19.28
CA TYR A 268 -12.09 -19.17 -18.94
C TYR A 268 -10.89 -20.13 -18.90
N VAL A 269 -10.87 -21.15 -19.77
CA VAL A 269 -9.79 -22.14 -19.86
C VAL A 269 -8.41 -21.50 -19.83
N LEU A 270 -7.47 -22.04 -19.04
CA LEU A 270 -6.09 -21.55 -19.00
C LEU A 270 -5.34 -21.99 -20.27
N LYS A 271 -5.46 -21.19 -21.34
CA LYS A 271 -4.96 -21.51 -22.68
C LYS A 271 -3.45 -21.66 -22.73
N ASN A 272 -2.75 -20.67 -22.18
CA ASN A 272 -1.30 -20.63 -22.21
C ASN A 272 -0.72 -20.31 -20.84
N VAL A 273 0.22 -21.17 -20.45
CA VAL A 273 1.22 -20.93 -19.42
C VAL A 273 2.55 -21.22 -20.11
N GLY A 274 3.38 -20.20 -20.27
CA GLY A 274 4.62 -20.25 -21.04
C GLY A 274 5.73 -21.02 -20.34
N GLU A 275 6.97 -20.73 -20.73
CA GLU A 275 8.16 -21.31 -20.10
C GLU A 275 8.24 -20.85 -18.64
N TYR A 276 8.42 -21.82 -17.74
CA TYR A 276 8.57 -21.58 -16.31
C TYR A 276 10.01 -21.14 -15.97
N SER A 277 10.11 -20.17 -15.07
CA SER A 277 11.33 -19.79 -14.37
C SER A 277 11.00 -19.40 -12.92
N GLY A 278 11.94 -19.54 -12.01
CA GLY A 278 11.78 -19.12 -10.61
C GLY A 278 12.08 -20.21 -9.59
N THR A 279 11.92 -19.87 -8.32
CA THR A 279 12.36 -20.66 -7.17
C THR A 279 11.24 -21.43 -6.46
N ALA A 280 9.97 -21.21 -6.82
CA ALA A 280 8.83 -21.84 -6.14
C ALA A 280 8.57 -23.29 -6.59
N GLY A 281 9.23 -23.73 -7.67
CA GLY A 281 8.86 -24.90 -8.44
C GLY A 281 7.55 -24.69 -9.22
N ASP A 282 7.32 -25.50 -10.26
CA ASP A 282 6.20 -25.30 -11.17
C ASP A 282 4.94 -26.07 -10.72
N SER A 283 4.05 -25.39 -9.99
CA SER A 283 2.75 -25.93 -9.57
C SER A 283 1.56 -25.45 -10.42
N LEU A 284 1.81 -24.73 -11.53
CA LEU A 284 0.76 -24.25 -12.45
C LEU A 284 0.75 -25.01 -13.79
N LYS A 285 1.84 -25.68 -14.17
CA LYS A 285 1.97 -26.43 -15.42
C LYS A 285 0.77 -27.32 -15.76
N ASN A 286 0.29 -28.06 -14.76
CA ASN A 286 -0.80 -29.04 -14.92
C ASN A 286 -2.18 -28.39 -15.03
N ALA A 287 -2.29 -27.09 -14.73
CA ALA A 287 -3.52 -26.32 -14.92
C ALA A 287 -3.69 -25.87 -16.38
N LYS A 288 -2.65 -25.95 -17.22
CA LYS A 288 -2.75 -25.59 -18.64
C LYS A 288 -3.79 -26.47 -19.34
N GLY A 289 -4.74 -25.83 -20.01
CA GLY A 289 -5.87 -26.48 -20.69
C GLY A 289 -7.04 -26.83 -19.78
N MET A 290 -6.96 -26.59 -18.47
CA MET A 290 -8.06 -26.79 -17.54
C MET A 290 -9.00 -25.58 -17.54
N LYS A 291 -10.30 -25.83 -17.38
CA LYS A 291 -11.33 -24.80 -17.25
C LYS A 291 -11.38 -24.27 -15.81
N PHE A 292 -11.88 -23.06 -15.64
CA PHE A 292 -12.08 -22.52 -14.30
C PHE A 292 -13.30 -23.16 -13.65
N SER A 293 -13.22 -23.49 -12.35
CA SER A 293 -14.34 -24.07 -11.60
C SER A 293 -14.55 -23.33 -10.28
N THR A 294 -15.81 -23.17 -9.89
CA THR A 294 -16.28 -22.63 -8.60
C THR A 294 -17.22 -23.64 -7.95
N PHE A 295 -17.62 -23.40 -6.68
CA PHE A 295 -18.48 -24.35 -5.97
C PHE A 295 -19.86 -24.55 -6.64
N ASP A 296 -20.31 -23.58 -7.43
CA ASP A 296 -21.58 -23.57 -8.16
C ASP A 296 -21.43 -23.85 -9.67
N SER A 297 -20.20 -24.03 -10.17
CA SER A 297 -19.92 -24.34 -11.57
C SER A 297 -18.74 -25.30 -11.68
N ASP A 298 -19.05 -26.59 -11.83
CA ASP A 298 -18.07 -27.66 -11.99
C ASP A 298 -17.66 -27.81 -13.47
N ASN A 299 -16.42 -27.43 -13.77
CA ASN A 299 -15.83 -27.56 -15.11
C ASN A 299 -14.50 -28.34 -15.08
N ASP A 300 -14.19 -29.01 -13.98
CA ASP A 300 -12.95 -29.76 -13.84
C ASP A 300 -13.05 -31.15 -14.49
N VAL A 301 -12.00 -31.97 -14.39
CA VAL A 301 -11.96 -33.30 -15.02
C VAL A 301 -12.13 -34.45 -14.03
N TRP A 302 -12.45 -34.14 -12.77
CA TRP A 302 -12.68 -35.12 -11.72
C TRP A 302 -14.16 -35.54 -11.65
N GLY A 303 -14.43 -36.66 -10.98
CA GLY A 303 -15.82 -37.16 -10.81
C GLY A 303 -16.63 -36.41 -9.76
N GLU A 304 -15.98 -35.56 -8.96
CA GLU A 304 -16.57 -34.69 -7.95
C GLU A 304 -16.06 -33.26 -8.16
N ASN A 305 -16.80 -32.26 -7.68
CA ASN A 305 -16.41 -30.86 -7.83
C ASN A 305 -15.18 -30.53 -6.97
N CYS A 306 -14.02 -30.32 -7.61
CA CYS A 306 -12.77 -29.97 -6.94
C CYS A 306 -12.88 -28.65 -6.15
N ALA A 307 -13.66 -27.67 -6.63
CA ALA A 307 -13.85 -26.40 -5.95
C ALA A 307 -14.56 -26.58 -4.60
N VAL A 308 -15.51 -27.52 -4.51
CA VAL A 308 -16.18 -27.89 -3.24
C VAL A 308 -15.20 -28.62 -2.33
N SER A 309 -14.54 -29.67 -2.83
CA SER A 309 -13.66 -30.52 -2.04
C SER A 309 -12.42 -29.77 -1.50
N TYR A 310 -11.90 -28.78 -2.24
CA TYR A 310 -10.71 -28.01 -1.88
C TYR A 310 -10.98 -26.55 -1.53
N SER A 311 -12.26 -26.17 -1.35
CA SER A 311 -12.68 -24.89 -0.76
C SER A 311 -12.05 -23.65 -1.40
N GLY A 312 -12.07 -23.58 -2.73
CA GLY A 312 -11.51 -22.47 -3.50
C GLY A 312 -12.15 -22.36 -4.88
N ALA A 313 -11.52 -21.59 -5.76
CA ALA A 313 -11.85 -21.57 -7.19
C ALA A 313 -10.58 -21.41 -8.02
N TRP A 314 -10.42 -22.28 -9.02
CA TRP A 314 -9.20 -22.37 -9.78
C TRP A 314 -9.41 -23.08 -11.12
N TRP A 315 -8.35 -23.10 -11.94
CA TRP A 315 -8.23 -24.00 -13.09
C TRP A 315 -7.90 -25.43 -12.61
N TYR A 316 -8.90 -26.09 -12.03
CA TYR A 316 -8.74 -27.43 -11.45
C TYR A 316 -8.65 -28.51 -12.55
N GLY A 317 -7.71 -29.43 -12.36
CA GLY A 317 -7.62 -30.69 -13.11
C GLY A 317 -8.26 -31.82 -12.31
N ALA A 318 -7.45 -32.67 -11.69
CA ALA A 318 -7.90 -33.73 -10.76
C ALA A 318 -6.97 -33.85 -9.54
N CYS A 319 -6.99 -32.92 -8.57
CA CYS A 319 -7.68 -31.63 -8.60
C CYS A 319 -6.70 -30.47 -8.78
N HIS A 320 -5.62 -30.39 -8.00
CA HIS A 320 -4.63 -29.30 -8.17
C HIS A 320 -3.24 -29.63 -7.65
N LYS A 321 -2.28 -28.81 -8.11
CA LYS A 321 -0.97 -28.61 -7.50
C LYS A 321 -0.81 -27.20 -6.90
N SER A 322 -1.70 -26.28 -7.24
CA SER A 322 -1.76 -24.92 -6.70
C SER A 322 -3.22 -24.57 -6.40
N ASN A 323 -3.47 -23.92 -5.27
CA ASN A 323 -4.80 -23.47 -4.86
C ASN A 323 -4.70 -22.12 -4.17
N LEU A 324 -4.22 -21.09 -4.88
CA LEU A 324 -3.96 -19.76 -4.31
C LEU A 324 -5.22 -19.03 -3.85
N ASN A 325 -6.38 -19.51 -4.30
CA ASN A 325 -7.71 -19.01 -3.92
C ASN A 325 -8.40 -19.92 -2.88
N GLY A 326 -7.67 -20.85 -2.27
CA GLY A 326 -8.16 -21.70 -1.17
C GLY A 326 -8.30 -20.93 0.15
N LYS A 327 -8.62 -21.67 1.22
CA LYS A 327 -8.78 -21.12 2.57
C LYS A 327 -7.50 -20.42 3.05
N TYR A 328 -7.66 -19.26 3.67
CA TYR A 328 -6.55 -18.60 4.35
C TYR A 328 -6.33 -19.24 5.74
N LEU A 329 -5.47 -20.25 5.79
CA LEU A 329 -5.00 -20.88 7.03
C LEU A 329 -3.57 -20.40 7.34
N ARG A 330 -3.07 -20.68 8.55
CA ARG A 330 -1.77 -20.18 9.01
C ARG A 330 -0.75 -21.30 9.18
N GLY A 331 0.16 -21.43 8.22
CA GLY A 331 1.27 -22.39 8.28
C GLY A 331 0.83 -23.84 8.12
N GLU A 332 1.42 -24.75 8.90
CA GLU A 332 1.10 -26.18 8.84
C GLU A 332 -0.37 -26.46 9.15
N THR A 333 -0.99 -27.32 8.34
CA THR A 333 -2.40 -27.67 8.45
C THR A 333 -2.64 -29.18 8.36
N LYS A 334 -3.60 -29.65 9.17
CA LYS A 334 -4.10 -31.03 9.11
C LYS A 334 -5.07 -31.23 7.94
N GLU A 335 -5.65 -30.16 7.40
CA GLU A 335 -6.50 -30.24 6.21
C GLU A 335 -5.63 -30.55 4.99
N TYR A 336 -6.08 -31.48 4.15
CA TYR A 336 -5.38 -31.85 2.94
C TYR A 336 -5.74 -30.89 1.80
N ALA A 337 -4.80 -30.04 1.40
CA ALA A 337 -4.85 -29.25 0.17
C ALA A 337 -6.02 -28.26 0.01
N THR A 338 -6.74 -27.91 1.09
CA THR A 338 -7.85 -26.94 1.07
C THR A 338 -7.39 -25.48 1.22
N SER A 339 -6.15 -25.27 1.66
CA SER A 339 -5.60 -23.95 1.95
C SER A 339 -5.01 -23.25 0.74
N MET A 340 -4.74 -21.95 0.89
CA MET A 340 -3.87 -21.18 0.00
C MET A 340 -2.49 -21.82 -0.08
N GLY A 341 -2.22 -22.57 -1.15
CA GLY A 341 -1.06 -23.46 -1.21
C GLY A 341 -0.41 -23.56 -2.59
N TRP A 342 0.88 -23.87 -2.58
CA TRP A 342 1.72 -24.13 -3.75
C TRP A 342 2.57 -25.40 -3.50
N PHE A 343 2.20 -26.50 -4.15
CA PHE A 343 2.68 -27.84 -3.81
C PHE A 343 4.20 -27.96 -3.85
N THR A 344 4.85 -27.45 -4.89
CA THR A 344 6.31 -27.57 -5.04
C THR A 344 7.10 -26.70 -4.07
N PHE A 345 6.45 -25.75 -3.38
CA PHE A 345 7.10 -24.90 -2.38
C PHE A 345 6.96 -25.48 -0.97
N ARG A 346 5.73 -25.79 -0.52
CA ARG A 346 5.47 -26.24 0.86
C ARG A 346 4.58 -27.49 0.98
N GLY A 347 4.28 -28.16 -0.13
CA GLY A 347 3.42 -29.34 -0.16
C GLY A 347 1.92 -29.03 0.01
N HIS A 348 1.12 -30.05 0.34
CA HIS A 348 -0.34 -29.95 0.49
C HIS A 348 -0.83 -29.68 1.92
N HIS A 349 0.08 -29.72 2.91
CA HIS A 349 -0.22 -29.54 4.33
C HIS A 349 0.31 -28.23 4.89
N TYR A 350 0.48 -27.23 4.04
CA TYR A 350 0.97 -25.92 4.43
C TYR A 350 0.20 -24.82 3.72
N ALA A 351 -0.21 -23.82 4.49
CA ALA A 351 -0.89 -22.62 4.02
C ALA A 351 0.07 -21.43 4.01
N LEU A 352 0.16 -20.79 2.86
CA LEU A 352 1.03 -19.65 2.62
C LEU A 352 0.53 -18.41 3.36
N LYS A 353 1.45 -17.51 3.71
CA LYS A 353 1.17 -16.22 4.35
C LYS A 353 0.70 -15.19 3.34
N SER A 354 1.37 -15.09 2.20
CA SER A 354 0.99 -14.18 1.13
C SER A 354 1.12 -14.81 -0.26
N SER A 355 0.28 -14.33 -1.18
CA SER A 355 0.29 -14.65 -2.59
C SER A 355 -0.07 -13.41 -3.40
N LYS A 356 0.73 -13.08 -4.40
CA LYS A 356 0.47 -11.97 -5.33
C LYS A 356 0.67 -12.46 -6.76
N MET A 357 -0.39 -12.44 -7.56
CA MET A 357 -0.32 -12.76 -8.99
C MET A 357 -0.37 -11.49 -9.83
N MET A 358 0.56 -11.34 -10.76
CA MET A 358 0.71 -10.12 -11.56
C MET A 358 1.02 -10.44 -13.01
N ILE A 359 0.49 -9.64 -13.93
CA ILE A 359 0.74 -9.77 -15.37
C ILE A 359 1.31 -8.50 -15.97
N ARG A 360 2.17 -8.64 -16.99
CA ARG A 360 2.78 -7.52 -17.71
C ARG A 360 2.88 -7.81 -19.19
N SER A 361 2.59 -6.84 -20.04
CA SER A 361 2.64 -7.00 -21.50
C SER A 361 4.10 -7.08 -21.99
N ASN A 362 4.42 -8.11 -22.77
CA ASN A 362 5.72 -8.23 -23.44
C ASN A 362 5.71 -7.48 -24.77
N CYS A 363 6.50 -6.41 -24.87
CA CYS A 363 6.77 -5.75 -26.15
C CYS A 363 7.86 -6.53 -26.91
N LEU A 364 7.48 -7.49 -27.75
CA LEU A 364 8.41 -8.16 -28.66
C LEU A 364 8.87 -7.16 -29.74
N LEU A 365 10.11 -6.70 -29.65
CA LEU A 365 10.83 -6.11 -30.78
C LEU A 365 10.98 -7.19 -31.85
N ILE A 366 10.17 -7.11 -32.91
CA ILE A 366 10.34 -7.96 -34.09
C ILE A 366 11.62 -7.50 -34.79
N VAL A 367 12.74 -8.16 -34.49
CA VAL A 367 13.91 -8.15 -35.38
C VAL A 367 13.55 -9.06 -36.55
N VAL A 368 13.12 -8.48 -37.67
CA VAL A 368 12.96 -9.22 -38.92
C VAL A 368 14.37 -9.57 -39.41
N LEU A 369 14.86 -10.76 -39.08
CA LEU A 369 15.99 -11.36 -39.77
C LEU A 369 15.49 -11.80 -41.15
N VAL A 370 15.73 -10.96 -42.17
CA VAL A 370 15.64 -11.41 -43.56
C VAL A 370 16.87 -12.29 -43.82
N SER A 371 16.68 -13.61 -43.75
CA SER A 371 17.68 -14.59 -44.19
C SER A 371 17.75 -14.59 -45.72
N CYS A 372 18.84 -14.10 -46.29
CA CYS A 372 19.21 -14.33 -47.68
C CYS A 372 19.83 -15.72 -47.82
N ASP A 373 19.01 -16.77 -47.92
CA ASP A 373 19.44 -18.07 -48.44
C ASP A 373 18.46 -18.47 -49.55
N GLY A 374 18.86 -18.25 -50.80
CA GLY A 374 18.03 -18.65 -51.94
C GLY A 374 18.34 -18.03 -53.29
N ILE A 375 19.61 -17.93 -53.72
CA ILE A 375 19.95 -17.94 -55.15
C ILE A 375 21.16 -18.87 -55.37
N LEU A 376 20.87 -20.13 -55.66
CA LEU A 376 21.78 -21.02 -56.39
C LEU A 376 21.68 -20.67 -57.88
N ALA A 377 22.80 -20.31 -58.52
CA ALA A 377 23.26 -20.90 -59.78
C ALA A 377 24.41 -20.11 -60.42
N GLN A 378 25.55 -20.80 -60.54
CA GLN A 378 26.44 -20.86 -61.70
C GLN A 378 27.20 -19.60 -62.18
N CYS A 379 28.51 -19.68 -61.92
CA CYS A 379 29.59 -19.62 -62.91
C CYS A 379 29.90 -18.32 -63.68
N VAL A 380 31.18 -17.94 -63.52
CA VAL A 380 32.13 -17.48 -64.56
C VAL A 380 32.26 -15.96 -64.78
N THR A 381 33.42 -15.47 -64.32
CA THR A 381 34.27 -14.36 -64.81
C THR A 381 33.63 -13.18 -65.55
N ASN A 382 33.66 -11.98 -64.95
CA ASN A 382 34.41 -10.81 -65.46
C ASN A 382 33.98 -9.48 -64.78
N SER A 383 35.00 -8.73 -64.34
CA SER A 383 35.21 -7.27 -64.44
C SER A 383 34.13 -6.25 -63.99
N LEU A 384 34.56 -5.44 -63.00
CA LEU A 384 34.35 -3.99 -62.82
C LEU A 384 33.13 -3.31 -63.49
N HIS A 385 32.13 -2.85 -62.71
CA HIS A 385 31.60 -1.46 -62.85
C HIS A 385 30.54 -0.98 -61.80
N TRP A 386 30.53 -1.39 -60.53
CA TRP A 386 29.47 -0.93 -59.59
C TRP A 386 29.93 -0.45 -58.19
N GLY A 387 31.21 -0.12 -58.01
CA GLY A 387 31.80 0.12 -56.68
C GLY A 387 31.76 1.53 -56.08
N VAL A 388 31.38 2.58 -56.80
CA VAL A 388 31.67 3.97 -56.33
C VAL A 388 30.43 4.77 -55.85
N VAL A 389 29.20 4.35 -56.15
CA VAL A 389 28.00 5.13 -55.78
C VAL A 389 27.44 4.79 -54.38
N HIS A 390 27.75 3.62 -53.84
CA HIS A 390 27.15 3.14 -52.57
C HIS A 390 27.88 3.58 -51.29
N SER A 391 29.12 4.07 -51.35
CA SER A 391 29.89 4.47 -50.15
C SER A 391 29.52 5.88 -49.64
N GLY A 392 29.22 6.83 -50.53
CA GLY A 392 28.86 8.20 -50.14
C GLY A 392 27.49 8.32 -49.46
N TYR A 393 26.52 7.49 -49.86
CA TYR A 393 25.18 7.45 -49.27
C TYR A 393 25.19 6.84 -47.86
N ALA A 394 25.99 5.78 -47.66
CA ALA A 394 26.20 5.17 -46.35
C ALA A 394 26.92 6.13 -45.38
N PHE A 395 27.94 6.86 -45.85
CA PHE A 395 28.63 7.88 -45.05
C PHE A 395 27.70 9.03 -44.64
N GLY A 396 26.88 9.54 -45.56
CA GLY A 396 25.89 10.58 -45.25
C GLY A 396 24.83 10.13 -44.23
N LEU A 397 24.35 8.88 -44.34
CA LEU A 397 23.40 8.30 -43.38
C LEU A 397 24.03 8.09 -41.99
N ILE A 398 25.30 7.69 -41.93
CA ILE A 398 26.03 7.51 -40.67
C ILE A 398 26.29 8.87 -39.99
N MET A 399 26.73 9.88 -40.73
CA MET A 399 26.95 11.23 -40.19
C MET A 399 25.66 11.89 -39.72
N ASN A 400 24.54 11.67 -40.42
CA ASN A 400 23.23 12.16 -39.99
C ASN A 400 22.78 11.46 -38.70
N LYS A 401 22.92 10.12 -38.60
CA LYS A 401 22.61 9.39 -37.37
C LYS A 401 23.50 9.82 -36.20
N LEU A 402 24.80 10.06 -36.43
CA LEU A 402 25.73 10.58 -35.43
C LEU A 402 25.34 11.99 -34.97
N SER A 403 24.94 12.88 -35.88
CA SER A 403 24.47 14.21 -35.54
C SER A 403 23.16 14.19 -34.73
N ILE A 404 22.25 13.26 -35.04
CA ILE A 404 21.00 13.06 -34.29
C ILE A 404 21.31 12.50 -32.90
N LEU A 405 22.25 11.57 -32.79
CA LEU A 405 22.72 11.03 -31.51
C LEU A 405 23.41 12.08 -30.65
N GLU A 406 24.24 12.95 -31.24
CA GLU A 406 24.85 14.11 -30.55
C GLU A 406 23.77 15.03 -29.99
N GLN A 407 22.77 15.41 -30.81
CA GLN A 407 21.65 16.24 -30.34
C GLN A 407 20.84 15.56 -29.22
N GLN A 408 20.57 14.27 -29.34
CA GLN A 408 19.86 13.51 -28.30
C GLN A 408 20.66 13.42 -27.00
N PHE A 409 21.98 13.32 -27.08
CA PHE A 409 22.85 13.29 -25.92
C PHE A 409 22.88 14.64 -25.21
N THR A 410 23.04 15.75 -25.95
CA THR A 410 23.01 17.11 -25.39
C THR A 410 21.66 17.45 -24.77
N GLU A 411 20.55 17.02 -25.39
CA GLU A 411 19.21 17.18 -24.80
C GLU A 411 19.09 16.41 -23.48
N LYS A 412 19.59 15.17 -23.42
CA LYS A 412 19.58 14.37 -22.19
C LYS A 412 20.47 14.95 -21.09
N GLU A 413 21.62 15.54 -21.44
CA GLU A 413 22.48 16.25 -20.49
C GLU A 413 21.77 17.46 -19.89
N HIS A 414 21.12 18.28 -20.72
CA HIS A 414 20.37 19.44 -20.25
C HIS A 414 19.20 19.04 -19.35
N GLN A 415 18.46 18.00 -19.71
CA GLN A 415 17.39 17.43 -18.89
C GLN A 415 17.90 16.92 -17.54
N MET A 416 19.11 16.37 -17.50
CA MET A 416 19.74 15.89 -16.27
C MET A 416 20.17 17.06 -15.38
N GLU A 417 20.72 18.13 -15.96
CA GLU A 417 21.14 19.33 -15.24
C GLU A 417 19.95 20.07 -14.60
N ILE A 418 18.82 20.17 -15.33
CA ILE A 418 17.57 20.70 -14.80
C ILE A 418 17.09 19.87 -13.60
N LYS A 419 17.06 18.54 -13.72
CA LYS A 419 16.66 17.65 -12.63
C LYS A 419 17.59 17.71 -11.42
N LEU A 420 18.89 17.90 -11.65
CA LEU A 420 19.88 18.03 -10.59
C LEU A 420 19.70 19.34 -9.81
N ASN A 421 19.43 20.44 -10.51
CA ASN A 421 19.14 21.73 -9.87
C ASN A 421 17.80 21.70 -9.11
N GLU A 422 16.78 21.02 -9.66
CA GLU A 422 15.51 20.77 -8.97
C GLU A 422 15.67 19.90 -7.71
N CYS A 423 16.58 18.92 -7.74
CA CYS A 423 16.90 18.10 -6.58
C CYS A 423 17.66 18.91 -5.51
N SER A 424 18.60 19.75 -5.92
CA SER A 424 19.34 20.64 -5.01
C SER A 424 18.40 21.60 -4.28
N SER A 425 17.44 22.21 -4.99
CA SER A 425 16.48 23.13 -4.37
C SER A 425 15.50 22.42 -3.44
N LYS A 426 15.08 21.19 -3.77
CA LYS A 426 14.25 20.35 -2.87
C LYS A 426 14.98 20.01 -1.58
N ILE A 427 16.28 19.74 -1.63
CA ILE A 427 17.10 19.49 -0.44
C ILE A 427 17.23 20.75 0.42
N GLU A 428 17.46 21.92 -0.17
CA GLU A 428 17.48 23.19 0.57
C GLU A 428 16.13 23.50 1.23
N CYS A 429 15.03 23.23 0.53
CA CYS A 429 13.67 23.35 1.06
C CYS A 429 13.41 22.38 2.23
N LEU A 430 13.85 21.12 2.13
CA LEU A 430 13.72 20.12 3.20
C LEU A 430 14.56 20.47 4.43
N ILE A 431 15.75 21.05 4.26
CA ILE A 431 16.58 21.54 5.36
C ILE A 431 15.85 22.67 6.09
N GLU A 432 15.24 23.61 5.36
CA GLU A 432 14.47 24.71 5.95
C GLU A 432 13.15 24.22 6.60
N GLN A 433 12.47 23.26 5.98
CA GLN A 433 11.29 22.60 6.58
C GLN A 433 11.65 21.83 7.85
N THR A 434 12.80 21.16 7.89
CA THR A 434 13.29 20.45 9.09
C THR A 434 13.69 21.44 10.19
N ARG A 435 14.23 22.60 9.81
CA ARG A 435 14.51 23.72 10.72
C ARG A 435 13.21 24.31 11.29
N GLN A 436 12.17 24.49 10.46
CA GLN A 436 10.85 24.93 10.89
C GLN A 436 10.12 23.88 11.75
N LEU A 437 10.19 22.58 11.41
CA LEU A 437 9.68 21.48 12.23
C LEU A 437 10.37 21.39 13.60
N ASN A 438 11.65 21.74 13.71
CA ASN A 438 12.36 21.89 14.99
C ASN A 438 11.98 23.17 15.76
N GLU A 439 11.46 24.20 15.08
CA GLU A 439 10.88 25.38 15.74
C GLU A 439 9.42 25.13 16.19
N THR A 440 8.63 24.30 15.48
CA THR A 440 7.24 23.93 15.85
C THR A 440 7.11 22.74 16.81
N THR A 441 8.19 21.99 17.06
CA THR A 441 8.21 20.89 18.04
C THR A 441 8.76 21.32 19.41
N MET A 442 8.68 22.61 19.72
CA MET A 442 8.64 23.04 21.12
C MET A 442 7.23 22.81 21.69
N SER A 443 7.02 21.60 22.23
CA SER A 443 6.37 21.35 23.52
C SER A 443 5.12 22.16 23.95
N ASP A 444 4.20 22.54 23.06
CA ASP A 444 2.95 23.16 23.53
C ASP A 444 1.91 22.09 23.90
N THR A 445 1.89 21.76 25.20
CA THR A 445 0.73 21.09 25.83
C THR A 445 -0.36 22.14 26.02
N TYR A 446 -1.51 21.95 25.39
CA TYR A 446 -2.62 22.90 25.47
C TYR A 446 -3.44 22.67 26.74
N SER A 447 -4.08 23.71 27.29
CA SER A 447 -4.96 23.52 28.45
C SER A 447 -6.29 22.84 28.09
N SER A 448 -6.73 22.96 26.84
CA SER A 448 -7.94 22.29 26.33
C SER A 448 -7.99 22.37 24.80
N CYS A 449 -8.88 21.59 24.18
CA CYS A 449 -9.18 21.71 22.75
C CYS A 449 -9.69 23.11 22.36
N ARG A 450 -10.17 23.96 23.28
CA ARG A 450 -10.54 25.35 22.94
C ARG A 450 -9.35 26.23 22.53
N LYS A 451 -8.12 25.81 22.85
CA LYS A 451 -6.89 26.58 22.59
C LYS A 451 -6.12 26.08 21.37
N VAL A 452 -6.53 24.97 20.76
CA VAL A 452 -5.84 24.44 19.58
C VAL A 452 -6.27 25.19 18.32
N PRO A 453 -5.37 25.38 17.34
CA PRO A 453 -5.63 26.21 16.18
C PRO A 453 -6.51 25.56 15.10
N HIS A 454 -6.51 24.22 14.99
CA HIS A 454 -7.29 23.46 14.00
C HIS A 454 -7.72 22.10 14.56
N SER A 455 -8.59 21.38 13.84
CA SER A 455 -8.95 19.99 14.18
C SER A 455 -7.72 19.09 14.06
N GLY A 456 -7.58 18.13 14.97
CA GLY A 456 -6.43 17.21 14.95
C GLY A 456 -6.13 16.59 16.30
N VAL A 457 -5.06 15.81 16.34
CA VAL A 457 -4.61 15.10 17.55
C VAL A 457 -3.61 15.97 18.32
N TYR A 458 -3.94 16.29 19.57
CA TYR A 458 -3.13 17.17 20.43
C TYR A 458 -2.96 16.59 21.83
N LYS A 459 -1.88 17.03 22.52
CA LYS A 459 -1.73 16.83 23.96
C LYS A 459 -2.43 17.96 24.70
N ILE A 460 -3.37 17.60 25.57
CA ILE A 460 -4.05 18.53 26.47
C ILE A 460 -3.74 18.21 27.94
N GLN A 461 -3.71 19.26 28.77
CA GLN A 461 -3.58 19.20 30.21
C GLN A 461 -4.60 20.16 30.84
N PRO A 462 -5.82 19.70 31.13
CA PRO A 462 -6.79 20.54 31.83
C PRO A 462 -6.37 20.78 33.29
N GLU A 463 -6.91 21.84 33.90
CA GLU A 463 -6.63 22.18 35.30
C GLU A 463 -7.27 21.12 36.22
N LYS A 464 -6.48 20.59 37.18
CA LYS A 464 -6.78 19.55 38.21
C LYS A 464 -8.17 18.86 38.15
N PRO A 465 -8.25 17.51 38.20
CA PRO A 465 -7.33 16.63 38.94
C PRO A 465 -6.27 15.92 38.09
N PHE A 466 -6.11 16.30 36.83
CA PHE A 466 -5.17 15.69 35.89
C PHE A 466 -3.73 15.63 36.40
N LYS A 467 -3.16 14.43 36.44
CA LYS A 467 -1.77 14.19 36.86
C LYS A 467 -0.77 14.25 35.70
N GLN A 468 -1.20 13.95 34.48
CA GLN A 468 -0.34 13.90 33.29
C GLN A 468 -1.09 14.36 32.03
N PRO A 469 -0.37 14.85 31.00
CA PRO A 469 -1.00 15.27 29.76
C PRO A 469 -1.59 14.08 29.03
N MET A 470 -2.75 14.26 28.42
CA MET A 470 -3.44 13.23 27.65
C MET A 470 -3.52 13.62 26.17
N THR A 471 -3.39 12.63 25.29
CA THR A 471 -3.57 12.83 23.84
C THR A 471 -5.03 12.65 23.48
N VAL A 472 -5.63 13.62 22.79
CA VAL A 472 -7.04 13.59 22.38
C VAL A 472 -7.21 14.07 20.94
N LEU A 473 -8.33 13.68 20.32
CA LEU A 473 -8.79 14.30 19.08
C LEU A 473 -9.62 15.54 19.41
N CYS A 474 -9.16 16.70 18.93
CA CYS A 474 -9.88 17.96 19.00
C CYS A 474 -10.63 18.23 17.70
N ASP A 475 -11.91 18.59 17.80
CA ASP A 475 -12.76 18.99 16.67
C ASP A 475 -13.03 20.51 16.76
N GLN A 476 -12.53 21.23 15.75
CA GLN A 476 -12.74 22.68 15.59
C GLN A 476 -13.81 23.02 14.55
N GLU A 477 -14.38 22.02 13.87
CA GLU A 477 -15.29 22.20 12.74
C GLU A 477 -16.75 22.24 13.18
N TYR A 478 -17.11 21.50 14.24
CA TYR A 478 -18.47 21.48 14.74
C TYR A 478 -18.79 22.73 15.59
N GLU A 479 -19.81 23.50 15.14
CA GLU A 479 -20.20 24.80 15.73
C GLU A 479 -19.01 25.78 15.85
N SER A 480 -18.71 26.23 17.08
CA SER A 480 -17.62 27.17 17.39
C SER A 480 -16.31 26.47 17.79
N GLY A 481 -16.19 25.17 17.50
CA GLY A 481 -15.01 24.37 17.83
C GLY A 481 -14.76 24.17 19.33
N GLY A 482 -13.57 23.68 19.66
CA GLY A 482 -13.15 23.41 21.03
C GLY A 482 -13.65 22.10 21.62
N TRP A 483 -14.10 21.17 20.79
CA TRP A 483 -14.66 19.89 21.20
C TRP A 483 -13.56 18.83 21.39
N THR A 484 -13.70 18.03 22.44
CA THR A 484 -12.91 16.82 22.66
C THR A 484 -13.75 15.61 22.27
N VAL A 485 -13.32 14.84 21.27
CA VAL A 485 -14.04 13.65 20.80
C VAL A 485 -13.78 12.50 21.76
N ILE A 486 -14.84 11.91 22.32
CA ILE A 486 -14.75 10.80 23.29
C ILE A 486 -15.10 9.44 22.68
N GLN A 487 -15.85 9.44 21.58
CA GLN A 487 -16.19 8.28 20.78
C GLN A 487 -16.35 8.71 19.33
N HIS A 488 -15.80 7.93 18.40
CA HIS A 488 -16.06 8.08 16.97
C HIS A 488 -16.24 6.70 16.34
N ARG A 489 -17.37 6.49 15.67
CA ARG A 489 -17.76 5.26 14.95
C ARG A 489 -18.26 5.66 13.57
N PHE A 490 -17.78 5.05 12.50
CA PHE A 490 -18.20 5.37 11.14
C PHE A 490 -17.99 4.27 10.09
N ASP A 491 -17.18 3.23 10.35
CA ASP A 491 -16.83 2.21 9.34
C ASP A 491 -16.90 0.76 9.83
N GLY A 492 -16.97 0.54 11.15
CA GLY A 492 -16.98 -0.78 11.77
C GLY A 492 -15.62 -1.48 11.78
N SER A 493 -14.51 -0.76 11.57
CA SER A 493 -13.14 -1.28 11.63
C SER A 493 -12.74 -1.75 13.04
N SER A 494 -13.35 -1.18 14.08
CA SER A 494 -13.04 -1.50 15.47
C SER A 494 -14.17 -2.29 16.15
N ASN A 495 -13.79 -3.34 16.89
CA ASN A 495 -14.72 -4.07 17.74
C ASN A 495 -14.98 -3.30 19.05
N PHE A 496 -16.25 -3.01 19.36
CA PHE A 496 -16.69 -2.34 20.59
C PHE A 496 -17.31 -3.31 21.62
N TYR A 497 -17.42 -4.61 21.31
CA TYR A 497 -17.75 -5.63 22.29
C TYR A 497 -16.48 -5.99 23.10
N ARG A 498 -16.18 -5.15 24.10
CA ARG A 498 -14.92 -5.12 24.86
C ARG A 498 -15.16 -5.22 26.36
N ASN A 499 -14.11 -5.64 27.08
CA ASN A 499 -14.19 -5.87 28.52
C ASN A 499 -14.10 -4.56 29.33
N TRP A 500 -14.32 -4.65 30.64
CA TRP A 500 -14.29 -3.50 31.56
C TRP A 500 -13.00 -2.71 31.49
N ASN A 501 -11.86 -3.42 31.54
CA ASN A 501 -10.55 -2.79 31.57
C ASN A 501 -10.22 -2.07 30.25
N GLU A 502 -10.67 -2.58 29.11
CA GLU A 502 -10.53 -1.90 27.81
C GLU A 502 -11.38 -0.62 27.76
N TYR A 503 -12.64 -0.66 28.20
CA TYR A 503 -13.49 0.55 28.25
C TYR A 503 -12.98 1.59 29.25
N LYS A 504 -12.39 1.14 30.36
CA LYS A 504 -11.70 1.99 31.34
C LYS A 504 -10.54 2.76 30.72
N ASN A 505 -9.62 2.05 30.07
CA ASN A 505 -8.38 2.63 29.54
C ASN A 505 -8.56 3.34 28.19
N GLY A 506 -9.58 2.96 27.43
CA GLY A 506 -9.75 3.39 26.04
C GLY A 506 -9.12 2.42 25.04
N PHE A 507 -9.61 2.47 23.80
CA PHE A 507 -9.15 1.62 22.71
C PHE A 507 -9.45 2.26 21.35
N GLY A 508 -8.81 1.75 20.30
CA GLY A 508 -8.97 2.24 18.93
C GLY A 508 -7.90 3.26 18.52
N ASN A 509 -8.13 3.91 17.38
CA ASN A 509 -7.22 4.91 16.82
C ASN A 509 -7.89 6.30 16.85
N LEU A 510 -7.22 7.32 17.40
CA LEU A 510 -7.73 8.70 17.44
C LEU A 510 -7.98 9.29 16.05
N GLU A 511 -7.32 8.77 15.01
CA GLU A 511 -7.57 9.13 13.60
C GLU A 511 -8.57 8.20 12.90
N GLY A 512 -9.11 7.19 13.61
CA GLY A 512 -10.08 6.22 13.11
C GLY A 512 -11.26 6.04 14.08
N GLU A 513 -11.73 4.80 14.27
CA GLU A 513 -12.73 4.48 15.30
C GLU A 513 -12.07 4.29 16.67
N PHE A 514 -12.63 4.90 17.71
CA PHE A 514 -12.09 4.78 19.06
C PHE A 514 -13.10 5.08 20.17
N TRP A 515 -12.73 4.63 21.37
CA TRP A 515 -13.29 5.02 22.65
C TRP A 515 -12.17 5.64 23.50
N LEU A 516 -12.36 6.86 23.99
CA LEU A 516 -11.30 7.60 24.68
C LEU A 516 -10.84 6.92 25.97
N GLY A 517 -11.74 6.23 26.67
CA GLY A 517 -11.51 5.61 27.98
C GLY A 517 -12.31 6.29 29.08
N LEU A 518 -12.98 5.51 29.94
CA LEU A 518 -13.83 6.02 31.00
C LEU A 518 -13.05 6.82 32.05
N ASP A 519 -11.82 6.42 32.40
CA ASP A 519 -10.98 7.20 33.34
C ASP A 519 -10.72 8.61 32.80
N ARG A 520 -10.41 8.70 31.51
CA ARG A 520 -10.14 9.95 30.82
C ARG A 520 -11.38 10.82 30.69
N ILE A 521 -12.53 10.22 30.37
CA ILE A 521 -13.81 10.93 30.29
C ILE A 521 -14.23 11.44 31.68
N TYR A 522 -14.02 10.66 32.74
CA TYR A 522 -14.25 11.07 34.11
C TYR A 522 -13.38 12.28 34.48
N GLU A 523 -12.07 12.18 34.25
CA GLU A 523 -11.14 13.28 34.55
C GLU A 523 -11.53 14.57 33.82
N LEU A 524 -11.95 14.49 32.56
CA LEU A 524 -12.45 15.64 31.80
C LEU A 524 -13.71 16.20 32.43
N THR A 525 -14.73 15.38 32.61
CA THR A 525 -16.04 15.87 33.05
C THR A 525 -16.09 16.34 34.50
N VAL A 526 -15.20 15.87 35.37
CA VAL A 526 -15.11 16.35 36.77
C VAL A 526 -14.33 17.66 36.90
N SER A 527 -13.43 17.96 35.95
CA SER A 527 -12.57 19.16 36.02
C SER A 527 -13.33 20.48 35.84
N ALA A 528 -14.44 20.45 35.10
CA ALA A 528 -15.32 21.59 34.89
C ALA A 528 -16.69 21.08 34.39
N PRO A 529 -17.76 21.87 34.48
CA PRO A 529 -19.03 21.53 33.81
C PRO A 529 -18.81 21.34 32.30
N HIS A 530 -19.13 20.17 31.77
CA HIS A 530 -19.03 19.88 30.33
C HIS A 530 -20.41 19.80 29.68
N GLU A 531 -20.52 20.29 28.44
CA GLU A 531 -21.61 19.94 27.54
C GLU A 531 -21.22 18.72 26.70
N LEU A 532 -22.21 17.91 26.31
CA LEU A 532 -22.07 16.77 25.41
C LEU A 532 -22.87 17.04 24.14
N VAL A 533 -22.28 16.74 22.99
CA VAL A 533 -23.01 16.59 21.74
C VAL A 533 -22.76 15.23 21.13
N VAL A 534 -23.82 14.64 20.59
CA VAL A 534 -23.83 13.37 19.88
C VAL A 534 -24.32 13.66 18.48
N VAL A 535 -23.42 13.54 17.49
CA VAL A 535 -23.73 13.72 16.07
C VAL A 535 -23.92 12.35 15.44
N LEU A 536 -25.04 12.16 14.75
CA LEU A 536 -25.46 10.87 14.22
C LEU A 536 -25.77 10.98 12.72
N GLU A 537 -25.44 9.93 11.97
CA GLU A 537 -25.80 9.77 10.56
C GLU A 537 -26.31 8.35 10.31
N ASP A 538 -27.34 8.21 9.49
CA ASP A 538 -27.80 6.90 8.99
C ASP A 538 -27.27 6.58 7.58
N PHE A 539 -27.60 5.39 7.08
CA PHE A 539 -27.15 4.94 5.76
C PHE A 539 -27.89 5.60 4.59
N GLU A 540 -28.95 6.36 4.86
CA GLU A 540 -29.66 7.19 3.89
C GLU A 540 -29.03 8.59 3.77
N GLY A 541 -28.01 8.89 4.60
CA GLY A 541 -27.31 10.17 4.63
C GLY A 541 -28.02 11.25 5.46
N ASN A 542 -29.06 10.90 6.22
CA ASN A 542 -29.71 11.87 7.11
C ASN A 542 -28.86 12.06 8.37
N THR A 543 -28.54 13.31 8.66
CA THR A 543 -27.77 13.70 9.84
C THR A 543 -28.69 14.29 10.90
N THR A 544 -28.38 14.03 12.16
CA THR A 544 -29.10 14.57 13.31
C THR A 544 -28.16 14.70 14.51
N TYR A 545 -28.60 15.37 15.56
CA TYR A 545 -27.80 15.51 16.77
C TYR A 545 -28.65 15.53 18.05
N ALA A 546 -28.03 15.11 19.15
CA ALA A 546 -28.52 15.28 20.51
C ALA A 546 -27.47 16.04 21.32
N LYS A 547 -27.87 17.11 22.00
CA LYS A 547 -26.98 17.97 22.78
C LYS A 547 -27.50 18.04 24.22
N TYR A 548 -26.60 17.97 25.18
CA TYR A 548 -26.89 18.05 26.60
C TYR A 548 -26.02 19.13 27.23
N ASP A 549 -26.68 20.02 27.96
CA ASP A 549 -26.05 21.16 28.62
C ASP A 549 -25.10 20.77 29.75
N GLN A 550 -25.28 19.59 30.33
CA GLN A 550 -24.44 19.05 31.39
C GLN A 550 -24.18 17.56 31.14
N PHE A 551 -22.91 17.17 31.15
CA PHE A 551 -22.48 15.79 31.03
C PHE A 551 -21.36 15.52 32.04
N GLU A 552 -21.59 14.56 32.94
CA GLU A 552 -20.63 14.12 33.94
C GLU A 552 -20.82 12.65 34.27
N ILE A 553 -19.73 11.92 34.32
CA ILE A 553 -19.70 10.53 34.81
C ILE A 553 -18.95 10.47 36.13
N ALA A 554 -19.20 9.44 36.92
CA ALA A 554 -18.52 9.21 38.19
C ALA A 554 -17.18 8.48 37.99
N ASP A 555 -16.43 8.28 39.08
CA ASP A 555 -15.20 7.48 39.06
C ASP A 555 -15.50 5.96 38.97
N GLU A 556 -14.44 5.16 38.89
CA GLU A 556 -14.55 3.70 38.86
C GLU A 556 -15.19 3.11 40.12
N LYS A 557 -14.98 3.72 41.30
CA LYS A 557 -15.59 3.24 42.56
C LYS A 557 -17.09 3.36 42.54
N GLN A 558 -17.60 4.34 41.81
CA GLN A 558 -19.01 4.54 41.53
C GLN A 558 -19.42 3.93 40.17
N LEU A 559 -18.60 3.02 39.61
CA LEU A 559 -18.89 2.26 38.40
C LEU A 559 -19.23 3.16 37.20
N TYR A 560 -18.54 4.30 37.09
CA TYR A 560 -18.72 5.31 36.06
C TYR A 560 -20.18 5.73 35.86
N THR A 561 -20.93 5.84 36.96
CA THR A 561 -22.34 6.25 36.95
C THR A 561 -22.53 7.55 36.17
N LEU A 562 -23.55 7.63 35.32
CA LEU A 562 -23.89 8.85 34.58
C LEU A 562 -24.53 9.89 35.53
N MET A 563 -23.71 10.75 36.13
CA MET A 563 -24.10 11.67 37.20
C MET A 563 -24.96 12.84 36.68
N LYS A 564 -24.55 13.43 35.55
CA LYS A 564 -25.25 14.56 34.91
C LYS A 564 -25.46 14.27 33.45
N ILE A 565 -26.69 14.49 32.99
CA ILE A 565 -27.11 14.41 31.59
C ILE A 565 -28.38 15.25 31.44
N ASP A 566 -28.24 16.56 31.56
CA ASP A 566 -29.37 17.49 31.68
C ASP A 566 -29.39 18.53 30.54
N GLY A 567 -30.53 19.21 30.37
CA GLY A 567 -30.73 20.27 29.37
C GLY A 567 -30.61 19.74 27.93
N PHE A 568 -31.37 18.68 27.64
CA PHE A 568 -31.45 18.10 26.30
C PHE A 568 -31.95 19.14 25.27
N SER A 569 -31.30 19.16 24.11
CA SER A 569 -31.72 19.85 22.90
C SER A 569 -31.26 19.06 21.67
N GLY A 570 -31.80 19.39 20.50
CA GLY A 570 -31.40 18.78 19.22
C GLY A 570 -32.48 17.95 18.55
N THR A 571 -32.22 17.55 17.31
CA THR A 571 -33.19 16.96 16.39
C THR A 571 -33.27 15.44 16.48
N ALA A 572 -32.37 14.77 17.21
CA ALA A 572 -32.35 13.30 17.30
C ALA A 572 -33.39 12.73 18.27
N GLY A 573 -34.03 13.59 19.07
CA GLY A 573 -34.79 13.20 20.25
C GLY A 573 -33.91 12.65 21.38
N ASP A 574 -34.45 12.61 22.60
CA ASP A 574 -33.69 12.19 23.78
C ASP A 574 -33.77 10.67 23.99
N SER A 575 -32.63 10.00 23.79
CA SER A 575 -32.46 8.57 24.08
C SER A 575 -31.41 8.29 25.18
N LEU A 576 -30.83 9.31 25.79
CA LEU A 576 -29.78 9.17 26.82
C LEU A 576 -30.17 9.75 28.18
N GLY A 577 -30.98 10.82 28.23
CA GLY A 577 -31.33 11.56 29.44
C GLY A 577 -32.01 10.71 30.52
N ASN A 578 -32.83 9.73 30.13
CA ASN A 578 -33.49 8.79 31.05
C ASN A 578 -32.52 7.85 31.79
N TRP A 579 -31.25 7.78 31.37
CA TRP A 579 -30.23 6.93 31.98
C TRP A 579 -29.37 7.68 33.02
N LYS A 580 -29.81 8.87 33.46
CA LYS A 580 -29.22 9.56 34.61
C LYS A 580 -29.21 8.66 35.85
N GLY A 581 -28.07 8.60 36.53
CA GLY A 581 -27.83 7.79 37.72
C GLY A 581 -27.62 6.30 37.43
N LYS A 582 -27.54 5.88 36.16
CA LYS A 582 -27.27 4.49 35.79
C LYS A 582 -25.78 4.22 35.67
N LYS A 583 -25.38 3.00 36.02
CA LYS A 583 -24.00 2.53 36.02
C LYS A 583 -23.62 2.03 34.63
N PHE A 584 -22.33 2.05 34.33
CA PHE A 584 -21.81 1.47 33.11
C PHE A 584 -21.72 -0.05 33.26
N SER A 585 -22.11 -0.81 32.23
CA SER A 585 -21.94 -2.27 32.21
C SER A 585 -21.21 -2.72 30.94
N THR A 586 -20.38 -3.76 31.08
CA THR A 586 -19.68 -4.47 30.01
C THR A 586 -20.07 -5.94 30.03
N PHE A 587 -19.64 -6.72 29.03
CA PHE A 587 -20.01 -8.14 28.97
C PHE A 587 -19.47 -8.95 30.18
N ASP A 588 -18.39 -8.49 30.79
CA ASP A 588 -17.70 -9.09 31.93
C ASP A 588 -18.01 -8.39 33.28
N SER A 589 -18.77 -7.29 33.26
CA SER A 589 -19.18 -6.56 34.47
C SER A 589 -20.62 -6.05 34.32
N ASP A 590 -21.55 -6.82 34.89
CA ASP A 590 -22.97 -6.50 34.89
C ASP A 590 -23.34 -5.59 36.07
N ASN A 591 -23.61 -4.32 35.77
CA ASN A 591 -23.99 -3.31 36.76
C ASN A 591 -25.36 -2.68 36.46
N ASP A 592 -26.15 -3.31 35.59
CA ASP A 592 -27.45 -2.80 35.20
C ASP A 592 -28.54 -3.18 36.22
N SER A 593 -29.80 -2.81 35.95
CA SER A 593 -30.91 -3.06 36.88
C SER A 593 -31.82 -4.20 36.41
N TRP A 594 -31.41 -4.90 35.35
CA TRP A 594 -32.13 -6.03 34.79
C TRP A 594 -31.61 -7.35 35.39
N LYS A 595 -32.34 -8.43 35.13
CA LYS A 595 -31.97 -9.78 35.61
C LYS A 595 -30.87 -10.45 34.78
N ASP A 596 -30.68 -10.00 33.55
CA ASP A 596 -29.74 -10.53 32.57
C ASP A 596 -28.83 -9.39 32.11
N ASN A 597 -27.56 -9.68 31.81
CA ASN A 597 -26.60 -8.65 31.41
C ASN A 597 -26.97 -8.03 30.05
N CYS A 598 -27.42 -6.78 30.07
CA CYS A 598 -27.83 -6.05 28.87
C CYS A 598 -26.67 -5.82 27.88
N ALA A 599 -25.43 -5.69 28.38
CA ALA A 599 -24.25 -5.53 27.54
C ALA A 599 -23.96 -6.79 26.71
N VAL A 600 -24.28 -7.97 27.23
CA VAL A 600 -24.20 -9.26 26.50
C VAL A 600 -25.35 -9.37 25.49
N ILE A 601 -26.59 -9.09 25.92
CA ILE A 601 -27.78 -9.25 25.08
C ILE A 601 -27.73 -8.31 23.86
N TYR A 602 -27.37 -7.04 24.08
CA TYR A 602 -27.35 -6.00 23.05
C TYR A 602 -25.94 -5.64 22.56
N THR A 603 -24.96 -6.46 22.94
CA THR A 603 -23.61 -6.53 22.34
C THR A 603 -22.90 -5.18 22.24
N GLY A 604 -22.62 -4.59 23.40
CA GLY A 604 -21.86 -3.35 23.54
C GLY A 604 -21.96 -2.83 24.96
N ALA A 605 -20.93 -2.12 25.43
CA ALA A 605 -20.98 -1.54 26.77
C ALA A 605 -21.71 -0.20 26.77
N TRP A 606 -22.54 0.06 27.78
CA TRP A 606 -23.30 1.30 27.88
C TRP A 606 -23.75 1.57 29.32
N TRP A 607 -24.35 2.75 29.54
CA TRP A 607 -25.12 3.03 30.76
C TRP A 607 -26.51 2.41 30.65
N TYR A 608 -26.69 1.24 31.27
CA TYR A 608 -27.90 0.42 31.17
C TYR A 608 -28.76 0.52 32.44
N ASN A 609 -30.07 0.31 32.29
CA ASN A 609 -31.03 0.10 33.37
C ASN A 609 -31.82 -1.19 33.11
N ASP A 610 -33.09 -1.09 32.69
CA ASP A 610 -33.84 -2.15 31.99
C ASP A 610 -33.36 -2.16 30.53
N CYS A 611 -32.06 -2.40 30.39
CA CYS A 611 -31.28 -2.21 29.18
C CYS A 611 -31.27 -0.77 28.66
N HIS A 612 -31.65 -0.49 27.42
CA HIS A 612 -31.35 0.81 26.81
C HIS A 612 -32.39 1.36 25.84
N SER A 613 -32.28 2.66 25.59
CA SER A 613 -32.92 3.40 24.49
C SER A 613 -31.89 3.99 23.54
N SER A 614 -30.60 3.92 23.89
CA SER A 614 -29.47 4.16 23.00
C SER A 614 -28.34 3.17 23.31
N ASN A 615 -27.64 2.69 22.30
CA ASN A 615 -26.38 1.97 22.47
C ASN A 615 -25.50 2.26 21.25
N LEU A 616 -24.65 3.28 21.35
CA LEU A 616 -23.75 3.66 20.24
C LEU A 616 -22.49 2.79 20.18
N ASN A 617 -22.29 1.94 21.17
CA ASN A 617 -21.21 0.94 21.24
C ASN A 617 -21.67 -0.44 20.74
N GLY A 618 -22.91 -0.56 20.27
CA GLY A 618 -23.46 -1.78 19.68
C GLY A 618 -22.75 -2.20 18.38
N GLN A 619 -23.22 -3.32 17.82
CA GLN A 619 -22.69 -3.87 16.58
C GLN A 619 -22.90 -2.91 15.40
N TYR A 620 -21.94 -2.91 14.47
CA TYR A 620 -22.03 -2.13 13.25
C TYR A 620 -22.86 -2.88 12.18
N LEU A 621 -24.19 -2.84 12.29
CA LEU A 621 -25.10 -3.68 11.47
C LEU A 621 -25.55 -3.05 10.14
N ARG A 622 -24.96 -1.92 9.75
CA ARG A 622 -25.12 -1.28 8.44
C ARG A 622 -26.56 -1.01 8.00
N GLY A 623 -27.34 -0.28 8.80
CA GLY A 623 -28.71 0.16 8.46
C GLY A 623 -29.80 -0.73 9.07
N GLU A 624 -30.88 -0.94 8.32
CA GLU A 624 -32.02 -1.78 8.75
C GLU A 624 -31.58 -3.20 9.11
N THR A 625 -32.06 -3.70 10.23
CA THR A 625 -31.71 -5.02 10.76
C THR A 625 -32.91 -5.72 11.36
N LYS A 626 -32.91 -7.06 11.30
CA LYS A 626 -33.88 -7.91 12.00
C LYS A 626 -33.50 -8.17 13.45
N VAL A 627 -32.26 -7.83 13.83
CA VAL A 627 -31.76 -8.02 15.19
C VAL A 627 -32.23 -6.85 16.04
N TYR A 628 -33.08 -7.14 17.03
CA TYR A 628 -33.64 -6.11 17.89
C TYR A 628 -32.54 -5.48 18.77
N ALA A 629 -32.35 -4.18 18.62
CA ALA A 629 -31.58 -3.30 19.52
C ALA A 629 -30.06 -3.60 19.68
N ALA A 630 -29.49 -4.58 18.97
CA ALA A 630 -28.07 -4.95 19.10
C ALA A 630 -27.09 -4.07 18.29
N GLY A 631 -27.61 -3.23 17.39
CA GLY A 631 -26.81 -2.36 16.54
C GLY A 631 -26.37 -1.06 17.22
N MET A 632 -25.77 -0.15 16.46
CA MET A 632 -25.59 1.25 16.89
C MET A 632 -26.95 1.97 16.90
N VAL A 633 -27.58 2.03 18.06
CA VAL A 633 -28.99 2.45 18.19
C VAL A 633 -29.13 3.80 18.87
N TRP A 634 -29.99 4.65 18.29
CA TRP A 634 -30.59 5.81 18.94
C TRP A 634 -32.10 5.77 18.70
N ARG A 635 -32.86 5.30 19.70
CA ARG A 635 -34.26 4.89 19.53
C ARG A 635 -35.14 6.01 18.96
N THR A 636 -34.99 7.23 19.46
CA THR A 636 -35.83 8.37 19.03
C THR A 636 -35.56 8.84 17.60
N PHE A 637 -34.42 8.44 17.01
CA PHE A 637 -34.08 8.80 15.64
C PHE A 637 -34.53 7.74 14.63
N ARG A 638 -34.11 6.48 14.79
CA ARG A 638 -34.41 5.40 13.84
C ARG A 638 -35.02 4.13 14.46
N GLY A 639 -35.34 4.15 15.76
CA GLY A 639 -35.87 2.99 16.46
C GLY A 639 -34.81 1.92 16.75
N TYR A 640 -35.27 0.72 17.10
CA TYR A 640 -34.41 -0.40 17.55
C TYR A 640 -33.96 -1.34 16.42
N TYR A 641 -34.55 -1.24 15.24
CA TYR A 641 -34.29 -2.12 14.09
C TYR A 641 -33.43 -1.45 13.02
N HIS A 642 -32.68 -0.42 13.42
CA HIS A 642 -31.82 0.32 12.51
C HIS A 642 -30.50 0.67 13.20
N SER A 643 -29.38 0.23 12.63
CA SER A 643 -28.04 0.58 13.05
C SER A 643 -27.54 1.79 12.28
N LEU A 644 -27.05 2.78 13.01
CA LEU A 644 -26.52 4.03 12.45
C LEU A 644 -25.22 3.80 11.67
N LYS A 645 -24.94 4.69 10.72
CA LYS A 645 -23.72 4.73 9.90
C LYS A 645 -22.58 5.39 10.65
N THR A 646 -22.87 6.52 11.28
CA THR A 646 -21.88 7.30 12.05
C THR A 646 -22.44 7.71 13.40
N ALA A 647 -21.60 7.62 14.43
CA ALA A 647 -21.85 8.23 15.72
C ALA A 647 -20.57 8.89 16.22
N LYS A 648 -20.64 10.18 16.53
CA LYS A 648 -19.54 10.96 17.10
C LYS A 648 -20.03 11.61 18.40
N MET A 649 -19.48 11.19 19.54
CA MET A 649 -19.73 11.82 20.84
C MET A 649 -18.58 12.75 21.19
N MET A 650 -18.92 13.99 21.55
CA MET A 650 -17.93 15.02 21.84
C MET A 650 -18.32 15.82 23.07
N ILE A 651 -17.35 16.16 23.91
CA ILE A 651 -17.57 16.97 25.10
C ILE A 651 -16.76 18.27 25.04
N ARG A 652 -17.27 19.31 25.67
CA ARG A 652 -16.60 20.61 25.74
C ARG A 652 -16.86 21.27 27.09
N PRO A 653 -15.85 21.85 27.77
CA PRO A 653 -16.10 22.62 29.00
C PRO A 653 -17.04 23.78 28.71
N LYS A 654 -18.06 24.03 29.53
CA LYS A 654 -18.87 25.26 29.47
C LYS A 654 -18.09 26.40 30.13
N VAL A 655 -17.91 27.50 29.40
CA VAL A 655 -17.38 28.74 29.99
C VAL A 655 -18.53 29.37 30.76
N GLU A 656 -18.42 29.49 32.08
CA GLU A 656 -19.31 30.34 32.85
C GLU A 656 -19.19 31.76 32.29
N ARG A 657 -20.29 32.33 31.81
CA ARG A 657 -20.34 33.76 31.53
C ARG A 657 -20.16 34.48 32.87
N ALA A 658 -19.01 35.12 33.04
CA ALA A 658 -18.75 36.05 34.14
C ALA A 658 -19.72 37.23 34.07
#